data_AF-A0A0D2WWC1-F1
#
_entry.id   AF-A0A0D2WWC1-F1
#
_cell.length_a   1.000
_cell.length_b   1.000
_cell.length_c   1.000
_cell.angle_alpha   90.00
_cell.angle_beta   90.00
_cell.angle_gamma   90.00
#
_symmetry.space_group_name_H-M   'P 1'
#
loop_
_entity.id
_entity.type
_entity.pdbx_description
1 polymer ?
#
loop_
_entity_poly.entity_id
_entity_poly.type
_entity_poly.pdbx_seq_one_letter_code
_entity_poly.pdbx_strand_id
1 'polypeptide(L)'
;MIVSSFSSLFFFSLRLPSDMAAAQPQSVTITLRELGALNAPTDLQTQLLQHNVLHLFSRDVPYGFLGVQPLLTGRASAPPHYLTGPGGVGKSGILFMLVVEVLRHNNAVLNGRASPVPNAANEPVLIIYVPNADEIVSAAPQVAAELMLGHVHRANDNALQVEQWPSTISTRVRDWWTKLRQTLDRDAPALEIWEAVLALLRQQPLRALFAIDQWNALVTASNLPDNHPLRPMRSIAFATYLSQLITAVSSSFGAVVLQPGVFRDAERTTRQVDVRRLTPAEGEALRGIWNQRASPIVSPQDMRAVVERTGGIPRLCEFYYWSRRDTAMAFDRLCINYYLERFHGVARHLAGRLDDTDMTRRFQEDLVSLYLQRPSLQSSPSVTALWESTGMLIRDNNDLNKLIPLNAFVMSAATMFIDSTLAHRLSTIYHDPPIRWRALELFVAACLRSNRLTAIHSTNLRRDTRRKPFTIQCTAPHFLDASFCSDVTAYLAQHNGGQPFPLGTLLAPAFNLPVVDYVTFAPCGDPQGRRAVTHELVFIQVSAGSYADHHTKLPHLYQQPPSWGDTLLRSFERAFGIAPAAVPIDRTQLPPRVRYIYITVSSVRMQRNTLGSGSLVHLVSENDVEEMDRARWAAMAQ
;
A
#
# COMPACT_ATOMS: atom_id res chain seq x y z
N MET A 1 14.98 20.13 -5.07
CA MET A 1 15.72 19.95 -3.81
C MET A 1 15.90 18.46 -3.62
N ILE A 2 17.14 17.99 -3.59
CA ILE A 2 17.57 16.60 -3.81
C ILE A 2 17.03 15.72 -2.68
N VAL A 3 15.99 14.93 -2.95
CA VAL A 3 15.59 13.81 -2.08
C VAL A 3 16.32 12.60 -2.60
N SER A 4 17.48 12.35 -1.99
CA SER A 4 18.25 11.12 -2.09
C SER A 4 17.34 9.92 -1.77
N SER A 5 17.09 9.12 -2.79
CA SER A 5 16.51 7.79 -2.72
C SER A 5 17.44 6.88 -1.91
N PHE A 6 17.16 6.76 -0.61
CA PHE A 6 17.84 5.84 0.28
C PHE A 6 16.95 4.65 0.54
N SER A 7 17.29 3.54 -0.11
CA SER A 7 16.53 2.32 -0.01
C SER A 7 17.51 1.15 0.17
N SER A 8 17.30 0.36 1.23
CA SER A 8 18.20 -0.74 1.59
C SER A 8 17.42 -1.83 2.29
N LEU A 9 17.01 -2.94 1.62
CA LEU A 9 16.21 -4.04 2.23
C LEU A 9 16.36 -5.44 1.64
N PHE A 10 16.02 -6.43 2.49
CA PHE A 10 16.12 -7.90 2.41
C PHE A 10 15.17 -8.64 1.45
N PHE A 11 15.53 -9.89 1.15
CA PHE A 11 15.05 -10.68 0.03
C PHE A 11 15.41 -12.20 0.20
N PHE A 12 14.82 -13.17 -0.54
CA PHE A 12 14.40 -14.46 0.08
C PHE A 12 14.69 -15.80 -0.61
N SER A 13 14.86 -16.88 0.18
CA SER A 13 15.18 -18.23 -0.31
C SER A 13 13.94 -19.10 -0.51
N LEU A 14 14.01 -20.00 -1.48
CA LEU A 14 13.11 -21.14 -1.61
C LEU A 14 13.74 -22.35 -0.93
N ARG A 15 12.92 -23.16 -0.25
CA ARG A 15 13.33 -24.51 0.16
C ARG A 15 13.02 -25.51 -0.94
N LEU A 16 13.94 -26.45 -1.13
CA LEU A 16 13.70 -27.65 -1.91
C LEU A 16 12.68 -28.56 -1.18
N PRO A 17 11.82 -29.30 -1.90
CA PRO A 17 10.72 -30.07 -1.30
C PRO A 17 11.10 -31.31 -0.48
N SER A 18 12.38 -31.58 -0.22
CA SER A 18 12.80 -32.88 0.33
C SER A 18 12.66 -33.03 1.85
N ASP A 19 12.51 -31.94 2.60
CA ASP A 19 12.42 -31.99 4.07
C ASP A 19 11.05 -31.48 4.56
N MET A 20 10.01 -32.28 4.34
CA MET A 20 8.63 -32.03 4.80
C MET A 20 8.42 -32.34 6.30
N ALA A 21 9.25 -31.78 7.16
CA ALA A 21 8.88 -31.51 8.55
C ALA A 21 8.98 -30.00 8.77
N ALA A 22 8.08 -29.41 9.55
CA ALA A 22 8.00 -27.97 9.83
C ALA A 22 9.33 -27.40 10.35
N ALA A 23 10.25 -27.10 9.42
CA ALA A 23 11.59 -26.68 9.74
C ALA A 23 11.64 -25.15 9.78
N GLN A 24 12.29 -24.61 10.81
CA GLN A 24 12.39 -23.16 11.03
C GLN A 24 12.94 -22.40 9.81
N PRO A 25 12.55 -21.14 9.58
CA PRO A 25 13.13 -20.33 8.52
C PRO A 25 14.64 -20.20 8.71
N GLN A 26 15.43 -20.45 7.66
CA GLN A 26 16.90 -20.40 7.71
C GLN A 26 17.42 -19.16 6.98
N SER A 27 18.49 -18.55 7.52
CA SER A 27 19.22 -17.46 6.88
C SER A 27 20.33 -18.00 5.98
N VAL A 28 20.41 -17.49 4.76
CA VAL A 28 21.50 -17.70 3.81
C VAL A 28 22.35 -16.44 3.78
N THR A 29 23.62 -16.57 4.10
CA THR A 29 24.58 -15.48 3.95
C THR A 29 25.20 -15.55 2.56
N ILE A 30 25.28 -14.41 1.89
CA ILE A 30 25.93 -14.22 0.59
C ILE A 30 26.97 -13.13 0.74
N THR A 31 28.18 -13.38 0.30
CA THR A 31 29.27 -12.40 0.37
C THR A 31 29.40 -11.62 -0.94
N LEU A 32 29.98 -10.42 -0.89
CA LEU A 32 30.32 -9.67 -2.11
C LEU A 32 31.16 -10.52 -3.08
N ARG A 33 32.06 -11.35 -2.52
CA ARG A 33 32.93 -12.27 -3.29
C ARG A 33 32.12 -13.34 -4.02
N GLU A 34 31.05 -13.85 -3.43
CA GLU A 34 30.18 -14.85 -4.08
C GLU A 34 29.38 -14.26 -5.24
N LEU A 35 29.06 -12.97 -5.20
CA LEU A 35 28.29 -12.28 -6.23
C LEU A 35 29.14 -11.77 -7.39
N GLY A 36 30.45 -11.57 -7.16
CA GLY A 36 31.36 -11.04 -8.18
C GLY A 36 30.85 -9.70 -8.73
N ALA A 37 30.64 -9.64 -10.05
CA ALA A 37 30.15 -8.44 -10.74
C ALA A 37 28.62 -8.36 -10.88
N LEU A 38 27.84 -9.28 -10.29
CA LEU A 38 26.38 -9.28 -10.44
C LEU A 38 25.76 -8.04 -9.81
N ASN A 39 25.02 -7.26 -10.61
CA ASN A 39 24.21 -6.16 -10.09
C ASN A 39 23.02 -6.73 -9.30
N ALA A 40 22.89 -6.34 -8.04
CA ALA A 40 21.68 -6.59 -7.28
C ALA A 40 20.65 -5.46 -7.53
N PRO A 41 19.35 -5.67 -7.23
CA PRO A 41 18.38 -4.58 -7.12
C PRO A 41 18.94 -3.44 -6.28
N THR A 42 18.58 -2.19 -6.57
CA THR A 42 19.17 -0.97 -5.96
C THR A 42 19.28 -1.06 -4.44
N ASP A 43 18.24 -1.61 -3.80
CA ASP A 43 18.16 -1.80 -2.36
C ASP A 43 19.18 -2.81 -1.81
N LEU A 44 19.42 -3.89 -2.56
CA LEU A 44 20.38 -4.93 -2.21
C LEU A 44 21.81 -4.49 -2.49
N GLN A 45 22.02 -3.76 -3.58
CA GLN A 45 23.33 -3.25 -3.96
C GLN A 45 23.87 -2.30 -2.87
N THR A 46 23.01 -1.43 -2.35
CA THR A 46 23.36 -0.50 -1.28
C THR A 46 23.81 -1.23 0.00
N GLN A 47 23.13 -2.32 0.37
CA GLN A 47 23.50 -3.12 1.55
C GLN A 47 24.80 -3.89 1.36
N LEU A 48 24.99 -4.49 0.18
CA LEU A 48 26.23 -5.18 -0.17
C LEU A 48 27.43 -4.26 -0.05
N LEU A 49 27.31 -3.00 -0.51
CA LEU A 49 28.35 -1.99 -0.38
C LEU A 49 28.59 -1.55 1.07
N GLN A 50 27.54 -1.50 1.91
CA GLN A 50 27.65 -1.05 3.30
C GLN A 50 28.16 -2.13 4.27
N HIS A 51 27.88 -3.41 4.01
CA HIS A 51 28.11 -4.48 4.97
C HIS A 51 29.01 -5.61 4.44
N ASN A 52 29.42 -5.57 3.16
CA ASN A 52 30.19 -6.62 2.44
C ASN A 52 29.53 -8.01 2.43
N VAL A 53 28.35 -8.12 3.03
CA VAL A 53 27.62 -9.34 3.29
C VAL A 53 26.14 -9.03 3.21
N LEU A 54 25.42 -9.96 2.59
CA LEU A 54 23.98 -9.94 2.45
C LEU A 54 23.41 -11.17 3.15
N HIS A 55 22.65 -10.95 4.22
CA HIS A 55 21.87 -12.04 4.82
C HIS A 55 20.49 -12.06 4.18
N LEU A 56 20.17 -13.17 3.52
CA LEU A 56 18.87 -13.45 2.94
C LEU A 56 18.18 -14.54 3.78
N PHE A 57 16.86 -14.64 3.78
CA PHE A 57 16.15 -15.64 4.59
C PHE A 57 15.12 -16.40 3.78
N SER A 58 14.93 -17.69 4.08
CA SER A 58 13.98 -18.53 3.33
C SER A 58 12.54 -18.18 3.67
N ARG A 59 11.73 -17.99 2.63
CA ARG A 59 10.30 -17.75 2.76
C ARG A 59 9.49 -18.98 2.44
N ASP A 60 8.32 -19.01 3.06
CA ASP A 60 7.28 -19.94 2.65
C ASP A 60 6.60 -19.37 1.40
N VAL A 61 6.70 -20.12 0.31
CA VAL A 61 6.04 -19.81 -0.97
C VAL A 61 4.93 -20.83 -1.22
N PRO A 62 3.92 -20.49 -2.04
CA PRO A 62 2.83 -21.41 -2.36
C PRO A 62 3.30 -22.81 -2.78
N TYR A 63 2.60 -23.83 -2.28
CA TYR A 63 2.83 -25.24 -2.59
C TYR A 63 2.87 -25.47 -4.11
N GLY A 64 3.93 -26.10 -4.60
CA GLY A 64 4.14 -26.37 -6.03
C GLY A 64 5.03 -25.37 -6.77
N PHE A 65 5.44 -24.27 -6.15
CA PHE A 65 6.51 -23.44 -6.71
C PHE A 65 7.88 -24.12 -6.49
N LEU A 66 8.40 -24.75 -7.54
CA LEU A 66 9.68 -25.46 -7.50
C LEU A 66 10.90 -24.56 -7.69
N GLY A 67 10.71 -23.24 -7.77
CA GLY A 67 11.80 -22.30 -7.99
C GLY A 67 12.57 -22.62 -9.26
N VAL A 68 13.90 -22.67 -9.16
CA VAL A 68 14.80 -23.04 -10.27
C VAL A 68 15.11 -24.53 -10.34
N GLN A 69 14.52 -25.37 -9.47
CA GLN A 69 14.84 -26.80 -9.42
C GLN A 69 14.62 -27.54 -10.76
N PRO A 70 13.54 -27.31 -11.53
CA PRO A 70 13.36 -27.98 -12.82
C PRO A 70 14.49 -27.66 -13.81
N LEU A 71 14.95 -26.41 -13.80
CA LEU A 71 16.07 -25.93 -14.61
C LEU A 71 17.40 -26.58 -14.16
N LEU A 72 17.66 -26.61 -12.86
CA LEU A 72 18.89 -27.16 -12.29
C LEU A 72 19.00 -28.68 -12.46
N THR A 73 17.89 -29.41 -12.38
CA THR A 73 17.83 -30.87 -12.56
C THR A 73 17.73 -31.32 -14.02
N GLY A 74 17.57 -30.38 -14.97
CA GLY A 74 17.51 -30.68 -16.41
C GLY A 74 16.26 -31.45 -16.85
N ARG A 75 15.17 -31.41 -16.07
CA ARG A 75 14.03 -32.32 -16.23
C ARG A 75 12.98 -31.91 -17.27
N ALA A 76 12.95 -30.64 -17.70
CA ALA A 76 12.20 -30.09 -18.85
C ALA A 76 12.24 -28.55 -18.80
N SER A 77 11.82 -27.86 -19.86
CA SER A 77 11.44 -26.45 -19.74
C SER A 77 10.29 -26.32 -18.74
N ALA A 78 10.44 -25.46 -17.74
CA ALA A 78 9.36 -25.14 -16.83
C ALA A 78 8.49 -24.02 -17.41
N PRO A 79 7.18 -24.01 -17.13
CA PRO A 79 6.34 -22.89 -17.50
C PRO A 79 6.79 -21.60 -16.79
N PRO A 80 6.42 -20.41 -17.33
CA PRO A 80 6.79 -19.14 -16.72
C PRO A 80 6.12 -18.95 -15.36
N HIS A 81 6.85 -18.38 -14.40
CA HIS A 81 6.36 -18.00 -13.08
C HIS A 81 6.34 -16.48 -12.90
N TYR A 82 5.25 -15.97 -12.35
CA TYR A 82 5.06 -14.55 -12.09
C TYR A 82 4.92 -14.34 -10.59
N LEU A 83 5.94 -13.79 -9.94
CA LEU A 83 5.90 -13.40 -8.54
C LEU A 83 4.98 -12.18 -8.41
N THR A 84 3.91 -12.33 -7.65
CA THR A 84 2.87 -11.33 -7.41
C THR A 84 2.74 -11.09 -5.91
N GLY A 85 1.86 -10.16 -5.53
CA GLY A 85 1.59 -9.86 -4.14
C GLY A 85 1.85 -8.39 -3.77
N PRO A 86 1.51 -7.99 -2.54
CA PRO A 86 1.55 -6.61 -2.10
C PRO A 86 2.91 -5.93 -2.25
N GLY A 87 2.91 -4.60 -2.23
CA GLY A 87 4.14 -3.83 -2.21
C GLY A 87 5.07 -4.19 -1.04
N GLY A 88 6.38 -4.29 -1.27
CA GLY A 88 7.36 -4.45 -0.17
C GLY A 88 7.38 -5.83 0.49
N VAL A 89 6.60 -6.80 -0.01
CA VAL A 89 6.64 -8.22 0.41
C VAL A 89 7.87 -8.97 -0.07
N GLY A 90 8.70 -8.31 -0.90
CA GLY A 90 10.05 -8.71 -1.30
C GLY A 90 10.16 -9.64 -2.53
N LYS A 91 9.26 -9.51 -3.51
CA LYS A 91 9.29 -10.28 -4.77
C LYS A 91 10.65 -10.22 -5.49
N SER A 92 11.21 -9.03 -5.65
CA SER A 92 12.53 -8.77 -6.25
C SER A 92 13.64 -9.61 -5.63
N GLY A 93 13.43 -10.04 -4.40
CA GLY A 93 14.37 -10.81 -3.65
C GLY A 93 14.33 -12.28 -3.77
N ILE A 94 13.12 -12.84 -3.79
CA ILE A 94 12.95 -14.21 -4.25
C ILE A 94 13.62 -14.31 -5.62
N LEU A 95 13.34 -13.36 -6.51
CA LEU A 95 13.93 -13.35 -7.84
C LEU A 95 15.48 -13.29 -7.80
N PHE A 96 16.07 -12.36 -7.05
CA PHE A 96 17.52 -12.25 -6.92
C PHE A 96 18.15 -13.52 -6.32
N MET A 97 17.50 -14.13 -5.34
CA MET A 97 17.96 -15.38 -4.73
C MET A 97 17.97 -16.57 -5.67
N LEU A 98 16.99 -16.65 -6.55
CA LEU A 98 16.95 -17.69 -7.57
C LEU A 98 18.12 -17.56 -8.54
N VAL A 99 18.51 -16.32 -8.88
CA VAL A 99 19.74 -16.05 -9.65
C VAL A 99 20.98 -16.51 -8.89
N VAL A 100 21.08 -16.20 -7.60
CA VAL A 100 22.22 -16.64 -6.76
C VAL A 100 22.31 -18.16 -6.64
N GLU A 101 21.19 -18.86 -6.55
CA GLU A 101 21.17 -20.32 -6.52
C GLU A 101 21.73 -20.92 -7.81
N VAL A 102 21.36 -20.37 -8.97
CA VAL A 102 21.91 -20.77 -10.27
C VAL A 102 23.40 -20.41 -10.38
N LEU A 103 23.83 -19.25 -9.87
CA LEU A 103 25.26 -18.89 -9.81
C LEU A 103 26.08 -19.89 -8.99
N ARG A 104 25.56 -20.31 -7.82
CA ARG A 104 26.21 -21.32 -6.97
C ARG A 104 26.31 -22.66 -7.68
N HIS A 105 25.26 -23.06 -8.41
CA HIS A 105 25.29 -24.24 -9.25
C HIS A 105 26.36 -24.14 -10.35
N ASN A 106 26.37 -23.05 -11.11
CA ASN A 106 27.37 -22.82 -12.16
C ASN A 106 28.79 -22.87 -11.59
N ASN A 107 29.04 -22.20 -10.48
CA ASN A 107 30.34 -22.22 -9.82
C ASN A 107 30.76 -23.62 -9.38
N ALA A 108 29.83 -24.46 -8.88
CA ALA A 108 30.15 -25.84 -8.55
C ALA A 108 30.53 -26.64 -9.80
N VAL A 109 29.73 -26.56 -10.86
CA VAL A 109 29.94 -27.28 -12.13
C VAL A 109 31.26 -26.86 -12.79
N LEU A 110 31.52 -25.56 -12.90
CA LEU A 110 32.74 -25.02 -13.52
C LEU A 110 34.01 -25.39 -12.76
N ASN A 111 33.92 -25.59 -11.44
CA ASN A 111 35.03 -26.04 -10.60
C ASN A 111 35.09 -27.56 -10.45
N GLY A 112 34.28 -28.33 -11.19
CA GLY A 112 34.26 -29.80 -11.11
C GLY A 112 33.79 -30.35 -9.75
N ARG A 113 33.03 -29.58 -8.97
CA ARG A 113 32.51 -29.94 -7.66
C ARG A 113 31.06 -30.43 -7.77
N ALA A 114 30.63 -31.24 -6.81
CA ALA A 114 29.23 -31.60 -6.69
C ALA A 114 28.37 -30.35 -6.48
N SER A 115 27.30 -30.23 -7.26
CA SER A 115 26.30 -29.18 -7.09
C SER A 115 25.66 -29.28 -5.69
N PRO A 116 25.38 -28.15 -5.02
CA PRO A 116 24.64 -28.16 -3.76
C PRO A 116 23.19 -28.63 -3.92
N VAL A 117 22.68 -28.69 -5.16
CA VAL A 117 21.34 -29.18 -5.49
C VAL A 117 21.37 -30.68 -5.81
N PRO A 118 20.59 -31.53 -5.10
CA PRO A 118 20.51 -32.96 -5.38
C PRO A 118 20.06 -33.24 -6.81
N ASN A 119 20.68 -34.22 -7.48
CA ASN A 119 20.39 -34.62 -8.86
C ASN A 119 20.50 -33.47 -9.89
N ALA A 120 21.29 -32.43 -9.60
CA ALA A 120 21.51 -31.37 -10.56
C ALA A 120 22.29 -31.88 -11.78
N ALA A 121 21.91 -31.42 -12.96
CA ALA A 121 22.62 -31.74 -14.19
C ALA A 121 23.96 -31.01 -14.24
N ASN A 122 24.98 -31.68 -14.77
CA ASN A 122 26.38 -31.23 -14.73
C ASN A 122 26.74 -30.29 -15.91
N GLU A 123 25.97 -29.22 -16.10
CA GLU A 123 26.23 -28.22 -17.13
C GLU A 123 25.95 -26.82 -16.58
N PRO A 124 26.66 -25.77 -16.99
CA PRO A 124 26.31 -24.40 -16.63
C PRO A 124 24.96 -23.98 -17.22
N VAL A 125 24.29 -23.06 -16.54
CA VAL A 125 23.04 -22.42 -16.96
C VAL A 125 23.34 -20.98 -17.35
N LEU A 126 22.88 -20.53 -18.51
CA LEU A 126 22.94 -19.12 -18.89
C LEU A 126 21.99 -18.29 -18.03
N ILE A 127 22.46 -17.18 -17.47
CA ILE A 127 21.64 -16.27 -16.66
C ILE A 127 21.40 -14.98 -17.44
N ILE A 128 20.15 -14.64 -17.68
CA ILE A 128 19.72 -13.32 -18.16
C ILE A 128 18.92 -12.66 -17.05
N TYR A 129 19.60 -11.84 -16.26
CA TYR A 129 19.01 -11.16 -15.10
C TYR A 129 18.85 -9.66 -15.34
N VAL A 130 17.61 -9.17 -15.30
CA VAL A 130 17.26 -7.76 -15.42
C VAL A 130 16.73 -7.27 -14.05
N PRO A 131 17.52 -6.53 -13.27
CA PRO A 131 17.13 -6.08 -11.93
C PRO A 131 16.13 -4.92 -11.94
N ASN A 132 16.02 -4.20 -13.06
CA ASN A 132 15.07 -3.09 -13.23
C ASN A 132 14.69 -2.94 -14.71
N ALA A 133 13.54 -3.49 -15.13
CA ALA A 133 13.10 -3.37 -16.51
C ALA A 133 12.65 -1.96 -16.92
N ASP A 134 12.18 -1.13 -15.97
CA ASP A 134 11.67 0.23 -16.25
C ASP A 134 12.77 1.17 -16.77
N GLU A 135 13.99 1.03 -16.24
CA GLU A 135 15.17 1.78 -16.69
C GLU A 135 15.51 1.47 -18.16
N ILE A 136 15.41 0.20 -18.55
CA ILE A 136 15.78 -0.25 -19.90
C ILE A 136 14.66 0.08 -20.90
N VAL A 137 13.40 -0.06 -20.50
CA VAL A 137 12.22 0.26 -21.33
C VAL A 137 12.20 1.73 -21.76
N SER A 138 12.70 2.62 -20.91
CA SER A 138 12.75 4.06 -21.17
C SER A 138 13.95 4.49 -22.03
N ALA A 139 14.90 3.59 -22.29
CA ALA A 139 16.13 3.90 -23.00
C ALA A 139 15.98 3.77 -24.53
N ALA A 140 16.82 4.48 -25.28
CA ALA A 140 16.94 4.30 -26.73
C ALA A 140 17.46 2.88 -27.04
N PRO A 141 17.10 2.26 -28.20
CA PRO A 141 17.43 0.87 -28.50
C PRO A 141 18.90 0.48 -28.33
N GLN A 142 19.81 1.36 -28.76
CA GLN A 142 21.25 1.15 -28.62
C GLN A 142 21.70 1.11 -27.15
N VAL A 143 21.26 2.08 -26.34
CA VAL A 143 21.57 2.15 -24.91
C VAL A 143 20.93 0.99 -24.15
N ALA A 144 19.70 0.62 -24.49
CA ALA A 144 19.04 -0.56 -23.94
C ALA A 144 19.83 -1.84 -24.24
N ALA A 145 20.47 -1.93 -25.41
CA ALA A 145 21.26 -3.10 -25.81
C ALA A 145 22.55 -3.16 -25.00
N GLU A 146 23.22 -2.04 -24.80
CA GLU A 146 24.40 -1.91 -23.94
C GLU A 146 24.09 -2.35 -22.50
N LEU A 147 22.95 -1.91 -21.94
CA LEU A 147 22.50 -2.33 -20.61
C LEU A 147 22.26 -3.85 -20.55
N MET A 148 21.55 -4.40 -21.54
CA MET A 148 21.26 -5.84 -21.62
C MET A 148 22.54 -6.68 -21.75
N LEU A 149 23.46 -6.30 -22.63
CA LEU A 149 24.75 -6.99 -22.78
C LEU A 149 25.58 -6.91 -21.50
N GLY A 150 25.60 -5.74 -20.84
CA GLY A 150 26.25 -5.59 -19.55
C GLY A 150 25.65 -6.50 -18.47
N HIS A 151 24.33 -6.73 -18.48
CA HIS A 151 23.69 -7.70 -17.59
C HIS A 151 24.11 -9.15 -17.92
N VAL A 152 24.17 -9.52 -19.19
CA VAL A 152 24.62 -10.85 -19.63
C VAL A 152 26.07 -11.10 -19.25
N HIS A 153 26.98 -10.16 -19.52
CA HIS A 153 28.38 -10.28 -19.12
C HIS A 153 28.54 -10.49 -17.62
N ARG A 154 27.96 -9.60 -16.81
CA ARG A 154 28.09 -9.64 -15.35
C ARG A 154 27.54 -10.92 -14.73
N ALA A 155 26.39 -11.39 -15.20
CA ALA A 155 25.75 -12.57 -14.64
C ALA A 155 26.44 -13.90 -15.03
N ASN A 156 27.28 -13.88 -16.07
CA ASN A 156 27.90 -15.09 -16.61
C ASN A 156 29.44 -15.01 -16.70
N ASP A 157 30.05 -14.02 -16.04
CA ASP A 157 31.48 -13.71 -16.14
C ASP A 157 32.36 -14.94 -15.90
N ASN A 158 32.07 -15.70 -14.83
CA ASN A 158 32.80 -16.91 -14.50
C ASN A 158 32.77 -17.98 -15.60
N ALA A 159 31.66 -18.10 -16.35
CA ALA A 159 31.54 -19.06 -17.44
C ALA A 159 32.19 -18.55 -18.73
N LEU A 160 32.14 -17.24 -18.98
CA LEU A 160 32.76 -16.59 -20.15
C LEU A 160 34.29 -16.57 -20.07
N GLN A 161 34.86 -16.52 -18.86
CA GLN A 161 36.29 -16.51 -18.62
C GLN A 161 36.93 -17.92 -18.54
N VAL A 162 36.15 -19.00 -18.68
CA VAL A 162 36.70 -20.37 -18.63
C VAL A 162 37.57 -20.63 -19.86
N GLU A 163 38.88 -20.78 -19.64
CA GLU A 163 39.82 -21.23 -20.67
C GLU A 163 39.82 -22.75 -20.82
N GLN A 164 39.72 -23.46 -19.70
CA GLN A 164 39.73 -24.93 -19.65
C GLN A 164 38.46 -25.44 -18.99
N TRP A 165 37.54 -25.93 -19.81
CA TRP A 165 36.28 -26.51 -19.35
C TRP A 165 36.50 -27.88 -18.70
N PRO A 166 35.86 -28.17 -17.56
CA PRO A 166 35.80 -29.53 -17.00
C PRO A 166 35.41 -30.58 -18.04
N SER A 167 36.10 -31.73 -18.03
CA SER A 167 35.86 -32.84 -18.96
C SER A 167 34.46 -33.44 -18.85
N THR A 168 33.79 -33.19 -17.74
CA THR A 168 32.43 -33.64 -17.44
C THR A 168 31.35 -32.79 -18.12
N ILE A 169 31.70 -31.66 -18.73
CA ILE A 169 30.78 -30.79 -19.49
C ILE A 169 30.81 -31.17 -20.97
N SER A 170 29.63 -31.33 -21.57
CA SER A 170 29.48 -31.77 -22.95
C SER A 170 30.16 -30.83 -23.95
N THR A 171 30.75 -31.37 -25.02
CA THR A 171 31.39 -30.57 -26.10
C THR A 171 30.43 -29.54 -26.68
N ARG A 172 29.16 -29.92 -26.86
CA ARG A 172 28.12 -29.03 -27.35
C ARG A 172 27.97 -27.77 -26.51
N VAL A 173 27.93 -27.90 -25.18
CA VAL A 173 27.79 -26.75 -24.27
C VAL A 173 29.04 -25.88 -24.30
N ARG A 174 30.23 -26.49 -24.33
CA ARG A 174 31.51 -25.77 -24.45
C ARG A 174 31.59 -24.94 -25.73
N ASP A 175 31.22 -25.53 -26.87
CA ASP A 175 31.19 -24.84 -28.17
C ASP A 175 30.20 -23.68 -28.15
N TRP A 176 29.05 -23.86 -27.50
CA TRP A 176 28.04 -22.81 -27.39
C TRP A 176 28.53 -21.61 -26.58
N TRP A 177 29.13 -21.84 -25.41
CA TRP A 177 29.70 -20.77 -24.59
C TRP A 177 30.86 -20.06 -25.29
N THR A 178 31.67 -20.79 -26.05
CA THR A 178 32.73 -20.21 -26.88
C THR A 178 32.16 -19.29 -27.95
N LYS A 179 31.10 -19.71 -28.65
CA LYS A 179 30.38 -18.87 -29.63
C LYS A 179 29.74 -17.64 -28.99
N LEU A 180 29.17 -17.79 -27.79
CA LEU A 180 28.61 -16.66 -27.05
C LEU A 180 29.71 -15.64 -26.75
N ARG A 181 30.85 -16.07 -26.18
CA ARG A 181 32.00 -15.19 -25.90
C ARG A 181 32.47 -14.47 -27.17
N GLN A 182 32.69 -15.20 -28.26
CA GLN A 182 33.07 -14.61 -29.55
C GLN A 182 32.04 -13.62 -30.10
N THR A 183 30.75 -13.81 -29.79
CA THR A 183 29.68 -12.89 -30.20
C THR A 183 29.71 -11.62 -29.36
N LEU A 184 29.90 -11.76 -28.05
CA LEU A 184 29.98 -10.67 -27.10
C LEU A 184 31.24 -9.79 -27.29
N ASP A 185 32.37 -10.40 -27.67
CA ASP A 185 33.64 -9.73 -27.89
C ASP A 185 33.77 -9.08 -29.29
N ARG A 186 32.69 -9.04 -30.09
CA ARG A 186 32.70 -8.42 -31.43
C ARG A 186 32.87 -6.91 -31.32
N ASP A 187 33.69 -6.36 -32.22
CA ASP A 187 33.74 -4.92 -32.45
C ASP A 187 32.57 -4.51 -33.36
N ALA A 188 31.39 -4.34 -32.76
CA ALA A 188 30.15 -3.98 -33.44
C ALA A 188 29.24 -3.15 -32.52
N PRO A 189 28.24 -2.43 -33.06
CA PRO A 189 27.24 -1.76 -32.24
C PRO A 189 26.51 -2.74 -31.32
N ALA A 190 26.32 -2.37 -30.05
CA ALA A 190 25.64 -3.21 -29.05
C ALA A 190 24.29 -3.79 -29.52
N LEU A 191 23.50 -3.04 -30.31
CA LEU A 191 22.25 -3.56 -30.84
C LEU A 191 22.45 -4.77 -31.77
N GLU A 192 23.45 -4.71 -32.66
CA GLU A 192 23.80 -5.82 -33.55
C GLU A 192 24.35 -7.02 -32.78
N ILE A 193 25.18 -6.77 -31.76
CA ILE A 193 25.68 -7.81 -30.86
C ILE A 193 24.50 -8.48 -30.14
N TRP A 194 23.56 -7.70 -29.62
CA TRP A 194 22.37 -8.22 -28.97
C TRP A 194 21.52 -9.08 -29.91
N GLU A 195 21.28 -8.62 -31.14
CA GLU A 195 20.56 -9.41 -32.15
C GLU A 195 21.27 -10.74 -32.46
N ALA A 196 22.60 -10.72 -32.53
CA ALA A 196 23.39 -11.94 -32.71
C ALA A 196 23.31 -12.89 -31.50
N VAL A 197 23.29 -12.36 -30.26
CA VAL A 197 23.04 -13.16 -29.04
C VAL A 197 21.66 -13.79 -29.10
N LEU A 198 20.62 -13.03 -29.47
CA LEU A 198 19.26 -13.58 -29.62
C LEU A 198 19.18 -14.64 -30.72
N ALA A 199 19.91 -14.47 -31.84
CA ALA A 199 19.99 -15.47 -32.89
C ALA A 199 20.66 -16.76 -32.37
N LEU A 200 21.74 -16.64 -31.60
CA LEU A 200 22.44 -17.78 -30.99
C LEU A 200 21.54 -18.54 -30.01
N LEU A 201 20.75 -17.84 -29.19
CA LEU A 201 19.80 -18.44 -28.26
C LEU A 201 18.72 -19.26 -28.96
N ARG A 202 18.27 -18.82 -30.15
CA ARG A 202 17.24 -19.55 -30.92
C ARG A 202 17.77 -20.81 -31.61
N GLN A 203 19.07 -20.89 -31.86
CA GLN A 203 19.67 -21.97 -32.66
C GLN A 203 19.97 -23.24 -31.87
N GLN A 204 20.20 -23.14 -30.56
CA GLN A 204 20.70 -24.26 -29.75
C GLN A 204 19.91 -24.40 -28.43
N PRO A 205 19.49 -25.61 -28.05
CA PRO A 205 18.87 -25.90 -26.77
C PRO A 205 19.92 -25.79 -25.65
N LEU A 206 19.96 -24.65 -24.96
CA LEU A 206 20.78 -24.44 -23.77
C LEU A 206 19.89 -24.11 -22.58
N ARG A 207 20.29 -24.57 -21.39
CA ARG A 207 19.62 -24.22 -20.14
C ARG A 207 19.81 -22.74 -19.84
N ALA A 208 18.70 -22.00 -19.79
CA ALA A 208 18.71 -20.57 -19.54
C ALA A 208 17.69 -20.16 -18.48
N LEU A 209 18.13 -19.34 -17.52
CA LEU A 209 17.27 -18.62 -16.57
C LEU A 209 17.03 -17.21 -17.09
N PHE A 210 15.78 -16.87 -17.35
CA PHE A 210 15.33 -15.50 -17.57
C PHE A 210 14.71 -14.98 -16.27
N ALA A 211 15.38 -14.03 -15.62
CA ALA A 211 14.94 -13.43 -14.38
C ALA A 211 14.71 -11.93 -14.59
N ILE A 212 13.45 -11.47 -14.57
CA ILE A 212 13.12 -10.07 -14.92
C ILE A 212 12.30 -9.43 -13.79
N ASP A 213 12.86 -8.41 -13.15
CA ASP A 213 12.14 -7.57 -12.20
C ASP A 213 11.40 -6.44 -12.91
N GLN A 214 10.34 -5.94 -12.29
CA GLN A 214 9.45 -4.92 -12.85
C GLN A 214 8.83 -5.32 -14.19
N TRP A 215 8.39 -6.58 -14.31
CA TRP A 215 7.79 -7.14 -15.53
C TRP A 215 6.65 -6.29 -16.11
N ASN A 216 5.88 -5.66 -15.24
CA ASN A 216 4.80 -4.75 -15.59
C ASN A 216 5.26 -3.56 -16.44
N ALA A 217 6.47 -3.02 -16.24
CA ALA A 217 7.03 -1.94 -17.07
C ALA A 217 7.25 -2.42 -18.51
N LEU A 218 7.77 -3.63 -18.67
CA LEU A 218 7.94 -4.25 -19.98
C LEU A 218 6.61 -4.50 -20.68
N VAL A 219 5.56 -4.93 -19.98
CA VAL A 219 4.28 -5.23 -20.64
C VAL A 219 3.47 -3.98 -20.98
N THR A 220 3.49 -2.97 -20.09
CA THR A 220 2.74 -1.71 -20.27
C THR A 220 3.28 -0.84 -21.39
N ALA A 221 4.55 -0.99 -21.77
CA ALA A 221 5.18 -0.22 -22.82
C ALA A 221 4.62 -0.58 -24.21
N SER A 222 3.48 -0.01 -24.57
CA SER A 222 2.78 -0.25 -25.84
C SER A 222 3.61 0.14 -27.07
N ASN A 223 4.51 1.12 -26.94
CA ASN A 223 5.23 1.75 -28.05
C ASN A 223 6.73 1.41 -28.11
N LEU A 224 7.15 0.24 -27.61
CA LEU A 224 8.55 -0.16 -27.76
C LEU A 224 8.91 -0.31 -29.25
N PRO A 225 9.99 0.33 -29.74
CA PRO A 225 10.48 0.14 -31.10
C PRO A 225 10.62 -1.34 -31.47
N ASP A 226 10.45 -1.68 -32.75
CA ASP A 226 10.54 -3.07 -33.21
C ASP A 226 11.90 -3.70 -32.92
N ASN A 227 12.96 -2.90 -32.98
CA ASN A 227 14.33 -3.28 -32.64
C ASN A 227 14.67 -3.15 -31.14
N HIS A 228 13.71 -2.86 -30.26
CA HIS A 228 14.02 -2.67 -28.86
C HIS A 228 14.49 -3.99 -28.21
N PRO A 229 15.65 -4.03 -27.51
CA PRO A 229 16.26 -5.25 -26.96
C PRO A 229 15.36 -6.09 -26.05
N LEU A 230 14.48 -5.45 -25.27
CA LEU A 230 13.53 -6.14 -24.40
C LEU A 230 12.28 -6.67 -25.10
N ARG A 231 11.97 -6.21 -26.32
CA ARG A 231 10.75 -6.61 -27.01
C ARG A 231 10.70 -8.12 -27.29
N PRO A 232 11.79 -8.77 -27.76
CA PRO A 232 11.85 -10.22 -27.87
C PRO A 232 11.68 -10.96 -26.53
N MET A 233 12.05 -10.35 -25.40
CA MET A 233 11.92 -11.00 -24.08
C MET A 233 10.48 -11.32 -23.70
N ARG A 234 9.49 -10.62 -24.31
CA ARG A 234 8.06 -10.94 -24.16
C ARG A 234 7.69 -12.33 -24.69
N SER A 235 8.49 -12.91 -25.58
CA SER A 235 8.21 -14.20 -26.24
C SER A 235 9.38 -15.18 -26.24
N ILE A 236 10.61 -14.75 -25.94
CA ILE A 236 11.82 -15.57 -26.14
C ILE A 236 11.93 -16.74 -25.17
N ALA A 237 11.41 -16.60 -23.96
CA ALA A 237 11.41 -17.67 -22.97
C ALA A 237 10.66 -18.93 -23.44
N PHE A 238 9.82 -18.80 -24.48
CA PHE A 238 9.08 -19.91 -25.08
C PHE A 238 9.79 -20.53 -26.28
N ALA A 239 10.81 -19.87 -26.82
CA ALA A 239 11.56 -20.31 -28.00
C ALA A 239 12.82 -21.12 -27.64
N THR A 240 13.29 -21.04 -26.39
CA THR A 240 14.49 -21.73 -25.89
C THR A 240 14.14 -23.05 -25.18
N TYR A 241 14.67 -24.15 -25.69
CA TYR A 241 14.54 -25.49 -25.09
C TYR A 241 15.29 -25.55 -23.74
N LEU A 242 14.67 -26.12 -22.71
CA LEU A 242 15.15 -26.17 -21.31
C LEU A 242 15.40 -24.80 -20.66
N SER A 243 14.56 -23.81 -20.96
CA SER A 243 14.61 -22.50 -20.31
C SER A 243 13.52 -22.32 -19.25
N GLN A 244 13.76 -21.40 -18.31
CA GLN A 244 12.79 -21.03 -17.29
C GLN A 244 12.71 -19.51 -17.18
N LEU A 245 11.49 -18.97 -17.22
CA LEU A 245 11.20 -17.57 -16.97
C LEU A 245 10.60 -17.40 -15.58
N ILE A 246 11.23 -16.56 -14.77
CA ILE A 246 10.71 -16.14 -13.47
C ILE A 246 10.73 -14.62 -13.45
N THR A 247 9.60 -13.99 -13.15
CA THR A 247 9.51 -12.53 -13.18
C THR A 247 8.88 -12.01 -11.91
N ALA A 248 9.25 -10.79 -11.52
CA ALA A 248 8.59 -10.08 -10.44
C ALA A 248 7.71 -8.97 -11.01
N VAL A 249 6.42 -9.05 -10.73
CA VAL A 249 5.46 -8.03 -11.15
C VAL A 249 5.45 -6.95 -10.08
N SER A 250 5.98 -5.77 -10.40
CA SER A 250 6.04 -4.67 -9.44
C SER A 250 4.64 -4.17 -9.15
N SER A 251 4.24 -4.30 -7.89
CA SER A 251 3.10 -3.60 -7.32
C SER A 251 3.50 -2.26 -6.70
N SER A 252 4.75 -1.82 -6.89
CA SER A 252 5.30 -0.70 -6.13
C SER A 252 4.66 0.63 -6.45
N PHE A 253 4.09 0.82 -7.65
CA PHE A 253 3.55 2.11 -8.05
C PHE A 253 2.27 2.09 -8.93
N GLY A 254 1.57 0.95 -9.09
CA GLY A 254 0.29 0.95 -9.83
C GLY A 254 -0.48 -0.37 -9.87
N ALA A 255 -1.75 -0.30 -10.29
CA ALA A 255 -2.72 -1.40 -10.46
C ALA A 255 -2.38 -2.36 -11.63
N VAL A 256 -1.13 -2.36 -12.09
CA VAL A 256 -0.77 -2.92 -13.40
C VAL A 256 -1.02 -4.43 -13.45
N VAL A 257 -1.02 -5.11 -12.30
CA VAL A 257 -1.46 -6.51 -12.13
C VAL A 257 -2.83 -6.79 -12.79
N LEU A 258 -3.70 -5.79 -12.91
CA LEU A 258 -5.05 -5.94 -13.48
C LEU A 258 -5.14 -5.67 -14.98
N GLN A 259 -4.04 -5.27 -15.63
CA GLN A 259 -4.08 -5.00 -17.07
C GLN A 259 -4.06 -6.31 -17.87
N PRO A 260 -4.97 -6.47 -18.85
CA PRO A 260 -4.96 -7.61 -19.75
C PRO A 260 -3.59 -7.74 -20.42
N GLY A 261 -3.07 -8.97 -20.47
CA GLY A 261 -1.79 -9.28 -21.09
C GLY A 261 -0.57 -9.08 -20.20
N VAL A 262 -0.68 -8.55 -18.98
CA VAL A 262 0.44 -8.54 -18.00
C VAL A 262 0.88 -9.95 -17.65
N PHE A 263 -0.08 -10.86 -17.62
CA PHE A 263 0.11 -12.26 -17.36
C PHE A 263 -0.13 -13.12 -18.60
N ARG A 264 0.07 -12.61 -19.85
CA ARG A 264 -0.34 -13.23 -21.15
C ARG A 264 -0.72 -14.72 -21.09
N ASP A 265 0.19 -15.58 -20.63
CA ASP A 265 0.01 -17.04 -20.57
C ASP A 265 -0.48 -17.60 -19.20
N ALA A 266 -0.22 -16.87 -18.11
CA ALA A 266 -0.71 -17.17 -16.76
C ALA A 266 -2.20 -16.84 -16.55
N GLU A 267 -2.80 -15.96 -17.37
CA GLU A 267 -4.26 -15.73 -17.38
C GLU A 267 -5.05 -17.02 -17.69
N ARG A 268 -4.43 -17.96 -18.41
CA ARG A 268 -5.03 -19.25 -18.78
C ARG A 268 -4.71 -20.40 -17.81
N THR A 269 -3.74 -20.24 -16.90
CA THR A 269 -3.10 -21.40 -16.24
C THR A 269 -2.80 -21.26 -14.74
N THR A 270 -3.29 -20.20 -14.06
CA THR A 270 -3.11 -19.99 -12.60
C THR A 270 -1.65 -20.07 -12.14
N ARG A 271 -0.72 -19.42 -12.87
CA ARG A 271 0.74 -19.49 -12.64
C ARG A 271 1.33 -18.28 -11.90
N GLN A 272 0.48 -17.55 -11.20
CA GLN A 272 0.87 -16.47 -10.31
C GLN A 272 1.35 -17.08 -8.98
N VAL A 273 2.51 -16.67 -8.53
CA VAL A 273 3.05 -17.04 -7.22
C VAL A 273 2.83 -15.86 -6.30
N ASP A 274 1.83 -15.94 -5.43
CA ASP A 274 1.52 -14.86 -4.48
C ASP A 274 2.54 -14.87 -3.33
N VAL A 275 3.36 -13.83 -3.28
CA VAL A 275 4.34 -13.60 -2.23
C VAL A 275 3.65 -12.90 -1.07
N ARG A 276 3.44 -13.65 0.01
CA ARG A 276 2.62 -13.23 1.15
C ARG A 276 3.34 -12.24 2.06
N ARG A 277 2.63 -11.74 3.06
CA ARG A 277 3.20 -10.98 4.20
C ARG A 277 3.95 -11.93 5.14
N LEU A 278 4.80 -11.40 6.02
CA LEU A 278 5.55 -12.19 6.98
C LEU A 278 4.60 -12.92 7.93
N THR A 279 4.84 -14.21 8.12
CA THR A 279 4.25 -14.97 9.22
C THR A 279 4.95 -14.64 10.55
N PRO A 280 4.35 -14.94 11.71
CA PRO A 280 5.02 -14.78 12.99
C PRO A 280 6.36 -15.54 13.08
N ALA A 281 6.45 -16.72 12.47
CA ALA A 281 7.68 -17.50 12.41
C ALA A 281 8.76 -16.85 11.55
N GLU A 282 8.38 -16.29 10.39
CA GLU A 282 9.29 -15.51 9.54
C GLU A 282 9.75 -14.23 10.25
N GLY A 283 8.88 -13.58 11.04
CA GLY A 283 9.23 -12.43 11.87
C GLY A 283 10.29 -12.77 12.93
N GLU A 284 10.17 -13.94 13.58
CA GLU A 284 11.16 -14.39 14.56
C GLU A 284 12.53 -14.70 13.92
N ALA A 285 12.54 -15.28 12.73
CA ALA A 285 13.77 -15.48 11.98
C ALA A 285 14.43 -14.15 11.60
N LEU A 286 13.64 -13.16 11.18
CA LEU A 286 14.12 -11.82 10.87
C LEU A 286 14.77 -11.15 12.09
N ARG A 287 14.15 -11.28 13.27
CA ARG A 287 14.72 -10.84 14.55
C ARG A 287 16.08 -11.48 14.83
N GLY A 288 16.20 -12.78 14.58
CA GLY A 288 17.47 -13.50 14.71
C GLY A 288 18.58 -12.87 13.88
N ILE A 289 18.27 -12.46 12.65
CA ILE A 289 19.24 -11.81 11.75
C ILE A 289 19.58 -10.40 12.22
N TRP A 290 18.60 -9.60 12.65
CA TRP A 290 18.87 -8.26 13.19
C TRP A 290 19.83 -8.29 14.37
N ASN A 291 19.65 -9.27 15.26
CA ASN A 291 20.53 -9.44 16.41
C ASN A 291 21.96 -9.86 16.04
N GLN A 292 22.17 -10.45 14.85
CA GLN A 292 23.51 -10.77 14.34
C GLN A 292 24.22 -9.55 13.71
N ARG A 293 23.48 -8.53 13.25
CA ARG A 293 24.00 -7.37 12.51
C ARG A 293 24.53 -6.23 13.39
N ALA A 294 24.73 -6.50 14.67
CA ALA A 294 24.97 -5.54 15.75
C ALA A 294 23.76 -4.66 16.11
N SER A 295 23.88 -3.94 17.23
CA SER A 295 22.83 -3.16 17.91
C SER A 295 21.90 -2.39 16.95
N PRO A 296 20.59 -2.37 17.19
CA PRO A 296 19.89 -2.76 18.43
C PRO A 296 19.49 -4.24 18.50
N ILE A 297 19.63 -4.83 19.69
CA ILE A 297 19.01 -6.12 20.00
C ILE A 297 17.49 -5.92 20.10
N VAL A 298 16.75 -6.74 19.38
CA VAL A 298 15.28 -6.72 19.34
C VAL A 298 14.73 -7.93 20.10
N SER A 299 13.83 -7.66 21.06
CA SER A 299 13.16 -8.71 21.84
C SER A 299 12.06 -9.40 21.01
N PRO A 300 11.68 -10.66 21.36
CA PRO A 300 10.56 -11.33 20.69
C PRO A 300 9.22 -10.59 20.82
N GLN A 301 9.02 -9.86 21.92
CA GLN A 301 7.80 -9.05 22.11
C GLN A 301 7.79 -7.85 21.17
N ASP A 302 8.91 -7.13 21.08
CA ASP A 302 9.05 -5.99 20.15
C ASP A 302 8.85 -6.45 18.71
N MET A 303 9.43 -7.60 18.33
CA MET A 303 9.29 -8.11 16.98
C MET A 303 7.82 -8.44 16.64
N ARG A 304 7.09 -9.09 17.55
CA ARG A 304 5.66 -9.37 17.36
C ARG A 304 4.87 -8.06 17.19
N ALA A 305 5.13 -7.07 18.04
CA ALA A 305 4.47 -5.77 17.95
C ALA A 305 4.79 -5.06 16.62
N VAL A 306 6.02 -5.16 16.11
CA VAL A 306 6.41 -4.57 14.82
C VAL A 306 5.74 -5.28 13.64
N VAL A 307 5.73 -6.61 13.63
CA VAL A 307 5.05 -7.40 12.59
C VAL A 307 3.57 -7.06 12.57
N GLU A 308 2.92 -7.00 13.73
CA GLU A 308 1.51 -6.61 13.84
C GLU A 308 1.29 -5.18 13.34
N ARG A 309 2.07 -4.21 13.86
CA ARG A 309 1.94 -2.78 13.52
C ARG A 309 2.18 -2.48 12.03
N THR A 310 3.00 -3.27 11.37
CA THR A 310 3.31 -3.12 9.93
C THR A 310 2.44 -4.00 9.04
N GLY A 311 1.55 -4.82 9.61
CA GLY A 311 0.80 -5.83 8.88
C GLY A 311 1.70 -6.90 8.25
N GLY A 312 2.91 -7.12 8.78
CA GLY A 312 3.87 -8.10 8.29
C GLY A 312 4.51 -7.74 6.95
N ILE A 313 4.52 -6.46 6.56
CA ILE A 313 5.25 -6.03 5.36
C ILE A 313 6.75 -5.97 5.69
N PRO A 314 7.59 -6.86 5.10
CA PRO A 314 9.03 -6.91 5.38
C PRO A 314 9.70 -5.53 5.23
N ARG A 315 9.33 -4.77 4.19
CA ARG A 315 9.90 -3.45 3.97
C ARG A 315 9.68 -2.51 5.16
N LEU A 316 8.49 -2.55 5.75
CA LEU A 316 8.16 -1.70 6.89
C LEU A 316 8.79 -2.20 8.18
N CYS A 317 8.83 -3.51 8.42
CA CYS A 317 9.53 -4.09 9.58
C CYS A 317 10.97 -3.58 9.66
N GLU A 318 11.60 -3.42 8.52
CA GLU A 318 12.99 -3.00 8.49
C GLU A 318 13.22 -1.51 8.73
N PHE A 319 12.27 -0.66 8.33
CA PHE A 319 12.30 0.74 8.76
C PHE A 319 12.34 0.86 10.28
N TYR A 320 11.74 -0.09 11.01
CA TYR A 320 11.86 -0.15 12.45
C TYR A 320 13.31 -0.44 12.88
N TYR A 321 13.95 -1.47 12.32
CA TYR A 321 15.36 -1.76 12.63
C TYR A 321 16.28 -0.55 12.36
N TRP A 322 16.12 0.10 11.21
CA TRP A 322 16.90 1.28 10.84
C TRP A 322 16.65 2.48 11.75
N SER A 323 15.39 2.78 12.07
CA SER A 323 15.03 3.90 12.96
C SER A 323 15.63 3.81 14.35
N ARG A 324 15.94 2.58 14.81
CA ARG A 324 16.59 2.36 16.09
C ARG A 324 18.11 2.42 16.01
N ARG A 325 18.67 2.33 14.81
CA ARG A 325 20.11 2.46 14.54
C ARG A 325 20.50 3.91 14.26
N ASP A 326 19.61 4.68 13.64
CA ASP A 326 19.73 6.11 13.41
C ASP A 326 18.53 6.87 14.01
N THR A 327 18.75 7.56 15.13
CA THR A 327 17.73 8.32 15.84
C THR A 327 17.18 9.52 15.06
N ALA A 328 17.85 9.95 13.99
CA ALA A 328 17.32 11.00 13.11
C ALA A 328 16.13 10.50 12.27
N MET A 329 15.95 9.18 12.17
CA MET A 329 14.89 8.57 11.37
C MET A 329 13.71 8.14 12.23
N ALA A 330 12.63 8.93 12.21
CA ALA A 330 11.38 8.51 12.85
C ALA A 330 10.73 7.35 12.07
N PHE A 331 10.61 6.18 12.70
CA PHE A 331 9.99 4.97 12.13
C PHE A 331 8.65 5.26 11.44
N ASP A 332 7.76 5.95 12.16
CA ASP A 332 6.42 6.25 11.70
C ASP A 332 6.44 7.09 10.42
N ARG A 333 7.37 8.05 10.32
CA ARG A 333 7.53 8.90 9.13
C ARG A 333 7.98 8.09 7.92
N LEU A 334 8.87 7.12 8.10
CA LEU A 334 9.30 6.22 7.00
C LEU A 334 8.14 5.37 6.49
N CYS A 335 7.35 4.79 7.40
CA CYS A 335 6.18 4.00 7.03
C CYS A 335 5.10 4.83 6.34
N ILE A 336 4.85 6.05 6.81
CA ILE A 336 3.87 6.96 6.21
C ILE A 336 4.33 7.38 4.81
N ASN A 337 5.59 7.78 4.64
CA ASN A 337 6.14 8.16 3.33
C ASN A 337 6.05 7.00 2.32
N TYR A 338 6.33 5.78 2.77
CA TYR A 338 6.20 4.58 1.92
C TYR A 338 4.78 4.40 1.36
N TYR A 339 3.74 4.64 2.17
CA TYR A 339 2.36 4.58 1.68
C TYR A 339 1.95 5.82 0.90
N LEU A 340 2.48 6.99 1.23
CA LEU A 340 2.22 8.23 0.50
C LEU A 340 2.67 8.12 -0.97
N GLU A 341 3.86 7.58 -1.23
CA GLU A 341 4.35 7.32 -2.58
C GLU A 341 3.42 6.37 -3.38
N ARG A 342 2.80 5.40 -2.70
CA ARG A 342 1.83 4.48 -3.32
C ARG A 342 0.53 5.18 -3.67
N PHE A 343 0.00 6.05 -2.80
CA PHE A 343 -1.14 6.88 -3.13
C PHE A 343 -0.87 7.76 -4.38
N HIS A 344 0.32 8.37 -4.46
CA HIS A 344 0.75 9.09 -5.66
C HIS A 344 0.87 8.19 -6.89
N GLY A 345 1.39 6.96 -6.73
CA GLY A 345 1.46 5.96 -7.80
C GLY A 345 0.10 5.60 -8.37
N VAL A 346 -0.86 5.27 -7.50
CA VAL A 346 -2.24 4.93 -7.90
C VAL A 346 -2.92 6.12 -8.57
N ALA A 347 -2.80 7.33 -8.01
CA ALA A 347 -3.41 8.52 -8.61
C ALA A 347 -2.84 8.82 -10.01
N ARG A 348 -1.53 8.70 -10.21
CA ARG A 348 -0.90 8.83 -11.54
C ARG A 348 -1.40 7.74 -12.50
N HIS A 349 -1.53 6.51 -12.02
CA HIS A 349 -2.02 5.40 -12.83
C HIS A 349 -3.45 5.64 -13.34
N LEU A 350 -4.34 6.16 -12.49
CA LEU A 350 -5.71 6.47 -12.86
C LEU A 350 -5.81 7.70 -13.75
N ALA A 351 -4.99 8.75 -13.52
CA ALA A 351 -4.95 9.93 -14.38
C ALA A 351 -4.58 9.59 -15.84
N GLY A 352 -3.77 8.56 -16.07
CA GLY A 352 -3.42 8.07 -17.41
C GLY A 352 -4.50 7.23 -18.10
N ARG A 353 -5.60 6.88 -17.40
CA ARG A 353 -6.71 6.08 -17.94
C ARG A 353 -7.96 6.95 -18.15
N LEU A 354 -7.85 7.88 -19.10
CA LEU A 354 -8.90 8.87 -19.43
C LEU A 354 -10.28 8.24 -19.70
N ASP A 355 -10.33 6.98 -20.12
CA ASP A 355 -11.57 6.29 -20.50
C ASP A 355 -12.28 5.58 -19.34
N ASP A 356 -11.66 5.43 -18.15
CA ASP A 356 -12.24 4.69 -17.02
C ASP A 356 -12.77 5.61 -15.92
N THR A 357 -13.84 6.34 -16.25
CA THR A 357 -14.48 7.31 -15.35
C THR A 357 -15.08 6.67 -14.10
N ASP A 358 -15.57 5.43 -14.17
CA ASP A 358 -16.17 4.75 -13.00
C ASP A 358 -15.11 4.31 -11.99
N MET A 359 -13.98 3.75 -12.46
CA MET A 359 -12.87 3.40 -11.58
C MET A 359 -12.30 4.63 -10.87
N THR A 360 -12.13 5.73 -11.61
CA THR A 360 -11.66 7.01 -11.05
C THR A 360 -12.62 7.55 -10.00
N ARG A 361 -13.94 7.54 -10.29
CA ARG A 361 -14.98 7.97 -9.35
C ARG A 361 -14.93 7.19 -8.05
N ARG A 362 -14.97 5.86 -8.13
CA ARG A 362 -14.94 4.97 -6.95
C ARG A 362 -13.66 5.12 -6.15
N PHE A 363 -12.52 5.32 -6.81
CA PHE A 363 -11.26 5.63 -6.12
C PHE A 363 -11.35 6.94 -5.32
N GLN A 364 -11.98 7.99 -5.85
CA GLN A 364 -12.19 9.24 -5.11
C GLN A 364 -13.12 9.02 -3.91
N GLU A 365 -14.19 8.23 -4.05
CA GLU A 365 -15.09 7.89 -2.93
C GLU A 365 -14.37 7.13 -1.82
N ASP A 366 -13.53 6.17 -2.20
CA ASP A 366 -12.68 5.39 -1.29
C ASP A 366 -11.69 6.29 -0.55
N LEU A 367 -11.06 7.25 -1.24
CA LEU A 367 -10.18 8.24 -0.61
C LEU A 367 -10.91 9.11 0.41
N VAL A 368 -12.10 9.62 0.08
CA VAL A 368 -12.91 10.38 1.04
C VAL A 368 -13.24 9.49 2.24
N SER A 369 -13.60 8.23 2.02
CA SER A 369 -13.91 7.29 3.10
C SER A 369 -12.70 7.00 4.00
N LEU A 370 -11.49 6.88 3.43
CA LEU A 370 -10.24 6.76 4.18
C LEU A 370 -9.94 8.03 4.98
N TYR A 371 -10.15 9.23 4.40
CA TYR A 371 -9.99 10.50 5.12
C TYR A 371 -10.92 10.59 6.32
N LEU A 372 -12.16 10.16 6.15
CA LEU A 372 -13.19 10.13 7.18
C LEU A 372 -12.98 8.98 8.20
N GLN A 373 -12.01 8.10 7.97
CA GLN A 373 -11.74 6.89 8.75
C GLN A 373 -12.94 5.97 8.91
N ARG A 374 -13.67 5.76 7.81
CA ARG A 374 -14.76 4.78 7.81
C ARG A 374 -14.17 3.37 8.01
N PRO A 375 -14.85 2.51 8.80
CA PRO A 375 -14.31 1.22 9.24
C PRO A 375 -14.07 0.25 8.09
N SER A 376 -14.80 0.40 6.97
CA SER A 376 -14.65 -0.42 5.79
C SER A 376 -15.08 0.31 4.55
N LEU A 377 -14.47 -0.05 3.42
CA LEU A 377 -14.86 0.42 2.09
C LEU A 377 -15.65 -0.68 1.38
N GLN A 378 -16.81 -0.31 0.83
CA GLN A 378 -17.56 -1.15 -0.10
C GLN A 378 -17.17 -0.75 -1.51
N SER A 379 -16.07 -1.30 -2.00
CA SER A 379 -15.54 -0.96 -3.32
C SER A 379 -15.98 -1.95 -4.39
N SER A 380 -15.99 -1.53 -5.65
CA SER A 380 -16.24 -2.45 -6.77
C SER A 380 -15.16 -3.54 -6.84
N PRO A 381 -15.41 -4.70 -7.49
CA PRO A 381 -14.38 -5.71 -7.71
C PRO A 381 -13.11 -5.14 -8.37
N SER A 382 -13.26 -4.24 -9.35
CA SER A 382 -12.15 -3.65 -10.11
C SER A 382 -11.27 -2.75 -9.25
N VAL A 383 -11.87 -1.87 -8.44
CA VAL A 383 -11.12 -0.98 -7.53
C VAL A 383 -10.59 -1.74 -6.32
N THR A 384 -11.31 -2.78 -5.88
CA THR A 384 -10.84 -3.69 -4.84
C THR A 384 -9.54 -4.36 -5.24
N ALA A 385 -9.50 -4.96 -6.42
CA ALA A 385 -8.30 -5.61 -6.91
C ALA A 385 -7.13 -4.61 -7.06
N LEU A 386 -7.43 -3.34 -7.37
CA LEU A 386 -6.43 -2.27 -7.43
C LEU A 386 -5.87 -2.01 -6.03
N TRP A 387 -6.72 -1.81 -5.01
CA TRP A 387 -6.26 -1.60 -3.64
C TRP A 387 -5.48 -2.81 -3.09
N GLU A 388 -5.97 -4.03 -3.30
CA GLU A 388 -5.29 -5.27 -2.89
C GLU A 388 -3.90 -5.37 -3.53
N SER A 389 -3.78 -5.05 -4.82
CA SER A 389 -2.50 -5.09 -5.53
C SER A 389 -1.46 -4.16 -4.91
N THR A 390 -1.88 -3.00 -4.40
CA THR A 390 -0.97 -2.00 -3.79
C THR A 390 -0.46 -2.41 -2.41
N GLY A 391 -1.18 -3.30 -1.71
CA GLY A 391 -0.91 -3.65 -0.32
C GLY A 391 -1.32 -2.59 0.70
N MET A 392 -2.14 -1.62 0.31
CA MET A 392 -2.65 -0.59 1.23
C MET A 392 -3.91 -1.05 1.95
N LEU A 393 -4.83 -1.70 1.22
CA LEU A 393 -6.05 -2.26 1.79
C LEU A 393 -6.09 -3.77 1.57
N ILE A 394 -6.74 -4.47 2.48
CA ILE A 394 -6.97 -5.91 2.42
C ILE A 394 -8.46 -6.19 2.67
N ARG A 395 -8.94 -7.36 2.25
CA ARG A 395 -10.29 -7.81 2.63
C ARG A 395 -10.37 -8.06 4.13
N ASP A 396 -11.50 -7.67 4.71
CA ASP A 396 -11.83 -8.05 6.08
C ASP A 396 -12.03 -9.58 6.13
N ASN A 397 -11.42 -10.23 7.11
CA ASN A 397 -11.56 -11.67 7.32
C ASN A 397 -13.01 -12.04 7.70
N ASN A 398 -13.76 -11.13 8.30
CA ASN A 398 -15.15 -11.35 8.72
C ASN A 398 -16.16 -11.05 7.60
N ASP A 399 -15.79 -10.23 6.63
CA ASP A 399 -16.64 -9.83 5.51
C ASP A 399 -15.79 -9.55 4.28
N LEU A 400 -15.64 -10.55 3.41
CA LEU A 400 -14.76 -10.48 2.23
C LEU A 400 -15.17 -9.41 1.22
N ASN A 401 -16.35 -8.79 1.35
CA ASN A 401 -16.81 -7.68 0.52
C ASN A 401 -16.34 -6.31 1.02
N LYS A 402 -15.75 -6.26 2.22
CA LYS A 402 -15.24 -5.03 2.83
C LYS A 402 -13.73 -4.96 2.71
N LEU A 403 -13.24 -3.76 2.40
CA LEU A 403 -11.82 -3.46 2.48
C LEU A 403 -11.51 -2.68 3.75
N ILE A 404 -10.43 -3.08 4.40
CA ILE A 404 -9.88 -2.42 5.57
C ILE A 404 -8.44 -1.99 5.30
N PRO A 405 -7.98 -0.87 5.89
CA PRO A 405 -6.57 -0.48 5.85
C PRO A 405 -5.70 -1.58 6.44
N LEU A 406 -4.57 -1.89 5.79
CA LEU A 406 -3.66 -2.93 6.27
C LEU A 406 -3.09 -2.61 7.67
N ASN A 407 -2.83 -1.32 7.93
CA ASN A 407 -2.34 -0.83 9.22
C ASN A 407 -2.61 0.69 9.34
N ALA A 408 -2.37 1.25 10.53
CA ALA A 408 -2.60 2.67 10.83
C ALA A 408 -1.74 3.65 10.01
N PHE A 409 -0.59 3.22 9.48
CA PHE A 409 0.25 4.08 8.64
C PHE A 409 -0.43 4.39 7.30
N VAL A 410 -1.22 3.46 6.75
CA VAL A 410 -2.04 3.70 5.55
C VAL A 410 -3.02 4.85 5.78
N MET A 411 -3.69 4.88 6.94
CA MET A 411 -4.64 5.93 7.29
C MET A 411 -3.98 7.30 7.45
N SER A 412 -2.82 7.31 8.08
CA SER A 412 -2.01 8.53 8.25
C SER A 412 -1.54 9.06 6.89
N ALA A 413 -1.06 8.17 6.01
CA ALA A 413 -0.66 8.51 4.65
C ALA A 413 -1.83 9.00 3.79
N ALA A 414 -3.02 8.38 3.90
CA ALA A 414 -4.23 8.82 3.21
C ALA A 414 -4.62 10.25 3.61
N THR A 415 -4.56 10.55 4.91
CA THR A 415 -4.83 11.88 5.45
C THR A 415 -3.86 12.92 4.88
N MET A 416 -2.54 12.66 4.97
CA MET A 416 -1.52 13.55 4.40
C MET A 416 -1.66 13.75 2.89
N PHE A 417 -1.93 12.67 2.16
CA PHE A 417 -2.14 12.70 0.73
C PHE A 417 -3.32 13.61 0.35
N ILE A 418 -4.45 13.45 1.04
CA ILE A 418 -5.66 14.24 0.77
C ILE A 418 -5.47 15.69 1.18
N ASP A 419 -4.89 15.97 2.35
CA ASP A 419 -4.63 17.35 2.79
C ASP A 419 -3.72 18.09 1.79
N SER A 420 -2.68 17.42 1.28
CA SER A 420 -1.77 17.99 0.27
C SER A 420 -2.41 18.25 -1.09
N THR A 421 -3.55 17.60 -1.38
CA THR A 421 -4.26 17.68 -2.67
C THR A 421 -5.71 18.16 -2.52
N LEU A 422 -6.05 18.74 -1.35
CA LEU A 422 -7.42 18.93 -0.92
C LEU A 422 -8.23 19.80 -1.88
N ALA A 423 -7.70 20.94 -2.30
CA ALA A 423 -8.39 21.85 -3.21
C ALA A 423 -8.72 21.18 -4.56
N HIS A 424 -7.74 20.51 -5.17
CA HIS A 424 -7.92 19.80 -6.42
C HIS A 424 -8.93 18.65 -6.29
N ARG A 425 -8.88 17.89 -5.19
CA ARG A 425 -9.84 16.80 -4.94
C ARG A 425 -11.25 17.31 -4.71
N LEU A 426 -11.41 18.35 -3.90
CA LEU A 426 -12.70 18.99 -3.65
C LEU A 426 -13.32 19.44 -4.98
N SER A 427 -12.60 20.18 -5.82
CA SER A 427 -13.12 20.61 -7.13
C SER A 427 -13.44 19.42 -8.03
N THR A 428 -12.57 18.42 -8.12
CA THR A 428 -12.80 17.23 -8.96
C THR A 428 -14.06 16.46 -8.55
N ILE A 429 -14.25 16.24 -7.24
CA ILE A 429 -15.40 15.48 -6.72
C ILE A 429 -16.69 16.33 -6.81
N TYR A 430 -16.61 17.63 -6.54
CA TYR A 430 -17.76 18.53 -6.57
C TYR A 430 -18.37 18.64 -7.97
N HIS A 431 -17.55 18.59 -9.01
CA HIS A 431 -17.99 18.64 -10.40
C HIS A 431 -18.44 17.30 -10.99
N ASP A 432 -18.34 16.17 -10.25
CA ASP A 432 -18.86 14.87 -10.67
C ASP A 432 -20.24 14.60 -10.02
N PRO A 433 -21.37 14.74 -10.75
CA PRO A 433 -22.72 14.75 -10.16
C PRO A 433 -23.07 13.56 -9.25
N PRO A 434 -22.70 12.29 -9.57
CA PRO A 434 -23.00 11.14 -8.72
C PRO A 434 -22.32 11.18 -7.36
N ILE A 435 -21.16 11.82 -7.25
CA ILE A 435 -20.35 11.84 -6.02
C ILE A 435 -20.18 13.24 -5.43
N ARG A 436 -20.79 14.26 -6.02
CA ARG A 436 -20.74 15.66 -5.55
C ARG A 436 -21.02 15.79 -4.06
N TRP A 437 -21.92 14.99 -3.51
CA TRP A 437 -22.23 15.02 -2.07
C TRP A 437 -20.99 14.67 -1.20
N ARG A 438 -20.11 13.79 -1.68
CA ARG A 438 -18.86 13.41 -0.99
C ARG A 438 -17.90 14.60 -0.88
N ALA A 439 -17.95 15.55 -1.81
CA ALA A 439 -17.21 16.80 -1.68
C ALA A 439 -17.69 17.63 -0.49
N LEU A 440 -19.00 17.61 -0.20
CA LEU A 440 -19.55 18.30 0.97
C LEU A 440 -19.01 17.68 2.27
N GLU A 441 -19.01 16.35 2.39
CA GLU A 441 -18.43 15.70 3.58
C GLU A 441 -16.96 16.00 3.74
N LEU A 442 -16.19 15.91 2.65
CA LEU A 442 -14.77 16.21 2.67
C LEU A 442 -14.52 17.67 3.07
N PHE A 443 -15.33 18.59 2.55
CA PHE A 443 -15.25 20.01 2.87
C PHE A 443 -15.52 20.27 4.36
N VAL A 444 -16.62 19.72 4.89
CA VAL A 444 -16.99 19.87 6.30
C VAL A 444 -15.90 19.27 7.19
N ALA A 445 -15.46 18.05 6.90
CA ALA A 445 -14.39 17.38 7.64
C ALA A 445 -13.12 18.25 7.65
N ALA A 446 -12.72 18.79 6.51
CA ALA A 446 -11.53 19.62 6.40
C ALA A 446 -11.68 20.98 7.09
N CYS A 447 -12.89 21.56 7.19
CA CYS A 447 -13.13 22.77 7.95
C CYS A 447 -12.97 22.50 9.45
N LEU A 448 -13.63 21.45 9.95
CA LEU A 448 -13.58 21.06 11.36
C LEU A 448 -12.16 20.67 11.81
N ARG A 449 -11.35 20.06 10.93
CA ARG A 449 -9.97 19.65 11.24
C ARG A 449 -8.95 20.79 11.17
N SER A 450 -9.32 21.96 10.67
CA SER A 450 -8.36 23.04 10.36
C SER A 450 -7.79 23.78 11.58
N ASN A 451 -8.27 23.49 12.80
CA ASN A 451 -7.95 24.22 14.02
C ASN A 451 -8.23 25.74 13.95
N ARG A 452 -9.13 26.14 13.04
CA ARG A 452 -9.61 27.51 12.89
C ARG A 452 -11.00 27.66 13.49
N LEU A 453 -11.32 28.88 13.90
CA LEU A 453 -12.68 29.26 14.25
C LEU A 453 -13.57 29.09 13.01
N THR A 454 -14.54 28.19 13.12
CA THR A 454 -15.50 27.87 12.07
C THR A 454 -16.83 28.50 12.42
N ALA A 455 -17.30 29.44 11.61
CA ALA A 455 -18.61 30.06 11.79
C ALA A 455 -19.71 29.14 11.27
N ILE A 456 -20.70 28.87 12.11
CA ILE A 456 -21.86 28.03 11.79
C ILE A 456 -23.08 28.94 11.57
N HIS A 457 -23.46 29.08 10.31
CA HIS A 457 -24.72 29.70 9.91
C HIS A 457 -25.79 28.61 9.78
N SER A 458 -26.99 28.87 10.29
CA SER A 458 -28.03 27.83 10.28
C SER A 458 -29.44 28.42 10.31
N THR A 459 -30.39 27.56 10.00
CA THR A 459 -31.82 27.79 10.13
C THR A 459 -32.44 26.72 11.04
N ASN A 460 -33.75 26.79 11.24
CA ASN A 460 -34.52 25.65 11.74
C ASN A 460 -34.81 24.63 10.62
N LEU A 461 -35.36 23.47 10.97
CA LEU A 461 -35.67 22.40 10.00
C LEU A 461 -36.71 22.79 8.91
N ARG A 462 -37.42 23.90 9.11
CA ARG A 462 -38.41 24.45 8.17
C ARG A 462 -37.78 25.44 7.18
N ARG A 463 -36.53 25.85 7.41
CA ARG A 463 -35.79 26.88 6.66
C ARG A 463 -36.48 28.26 6.65
N ASP A 464 -37.36 28.53 7.61
CA ASP A 464 -38.12 29.79 7.69
C ASP A 464 -37.51 30.77 8.70
N THR A 465 -36.70 30.28 9.65
CA THR A 465 -36.12 31.09 10.71
C THR A 465 -34.60 30.97 10.71
N ARG A 466 -33.89 32.08 10.42
CA ARG A 466 -32.44 32.20 10.61
C ARG A 466 -32.10 32.12 12.10
N ARG A 467 -31.15 31.27 12.46
CA ARG A 467 -30.62 31.19 13.82
C ARG A 467 -29.44 32.14 13.97
N LYS A 468 -29.17 32.53 15.21
CA LYS A 468 -27.96 33.30 15.53
C LYS A 468 -26.74 32.44 15.20
N PRO A 469 -25.80 32.95 14.39
CA PRO A 469 -24.59 32.22 14.09
C PRO A 469 -23.74 32.09 15.35
N PHE A 470 -22.92 31.04 15.38
CA PHE A 470 -21.96 30.80 16.46
C PHE A 470 -20.69 30.22 15.87
N THR A 471 -19.58 30.38 16.57
CA THR A 471 -18.29 29.79 16.16
C THR A 471 -17.98 28.55 16.97
N ILE A 472 -17.37 27.56 16.33
CA ILE A 472 -16.73 26.43 16.99
C ILE A 472 -15.25 26.41 16.62
N GLN A 473 -14.39 26.01 17.55
CA GLN A 473 -12.98 25.74 17.28
C GLN A 473 -12.70 24.31 17.70
N CYS A 474 -12.14 23.53 16.77
CA CYS A 474 -11.89 22.12 16.95
C CYS A 474 -10.40 21.84 16.78
N THR A 475 -9.81 21.01 17.64
CA THR A 475 -8.43 20.55 17.50
C THR A 475 -8.36 19.33 16.59
N ALA A 476 -7.17 18.74 16.47
CA ALA A 476 -6.97 17.51 15.73
C ALA A 476 -8.00 16.43 16.14
N PRO A 477 -8.54 15.67 15.16
CA PRO A 477 -9.57 14.68 15.44
C PRO A 477 -9.02 13.49 16.23
N HIS A 478 -9.79 13.04 17.22
CA HIS A 478 -9.61 11.75 17.87
C HIS A 478 -10.66 10.77 17.33
N PHE A 479 -10.18 9.70 16.69
CA PHE A 479 -11.06 8.73 16.07
C PHE A 479 -11.44 7.64 17.07
N LEU A 480 -12.75 7.47 17.28
CA LEU A 480 -13.27 6.49 18.24
C LEU A 480 -13.41 5.13 17.58
N ASP A 481 -12.90 4.08 18.22
CA ASP A 481 -13.15 2.70 17.81
C ASP A 481 -14.35 2.09 18.58
N ALA A 482 -14.74 0.87 18.22
CA ALA A 482 -15.92 0.21 18.77
C ALA A 482 -15.86 0.00 20.30
N SER A 483 -14.67 -0.01 20.92
CA SER A 483 -14.55 -0.18 22.38
C SER A 483 -15.06 1.02 23.17
N PHE A 484 -15.14 2.20 22.54
CA PHE A 484 -15.80 3.38 23.11
C PHE A 484 -17.26 3.10 23.48
N CYS A 485 -17.94 2.26 22.68
CA CYS A 485 -19.34 1.91 22.87
C CYS A 485 -19.57 1.12 24.16
N SER A 486 -18.69 0.14 24.43
CA SER A 486 -18.87 -0.82 25.52
C SER A 486 -18.65 -0.19 26.89
N ASP A 487 -17.58 0.60 27.04
CA ASP A 487 -17.22 1.24 28.30
C ASP A 487 -16.35 2.48 28.05
N VAL A 488 -16.96 3.66 28.15
CA VAL A 488 -16.26 4.95 27.98
C VAL A 488 -15.18 5.14 29.04
N THR A 489 -15.36 4.64 30.27
CA THR A 489 -14.37 4.81 31.34
C THR A 489 -13.12 3.99 31.04
N ALA A 490 -13.30 2.72 30.63
CA ALA A 490 -12.20 1.87 30.18
C ALA A 490 -11.52 2.45 28.92
N TYR A 491 -12.30 2.99 27.99
CA TYR A 491 -11.78 3.66 26.80
C TYR A 491 -10.90 4.87 27.16
N LEU A 492 -11.35 5.75 28.06
CA LEU A 492 -10.55 6.89 28.52
C LEU A 492 -9.28 6.42 29.25
N ALA A 493 -9.36 5.35 30.05
CA ALA A 493 -8.19 4.77 30.71
C ALA A 493 -7.13 4.33 29.69
N GLN A 494 -7.56 3.69 28.60
CA GLN A 494 -6.69 3.20 27.54
C GLN A 494 -6.15 4.30 26.63
N HIS A 495 -6.98 5.28 26.25
CA HIS A 495 -6.67 6.24 25.18
C HIS A 495 -6.34 7.65 25.66
N ASN A 496 -6.68 8.00 26.91
CA ASN A 496 -6.50 9.35 27.45
C ASN A 496 -6.12 9.37 28.94
N GLY A 497 -5.44 8.33 29.43
CA GLY A 497 -4.94 8.25 30.81
C GLY A 497 -6.02 8.32 31.89
N GLY A 498 -7.25 7.93 31.55
CA GLY A 498 -8.42 7.99 32.43
C GLY A 498 -9.04 9.39 32.56
N GLN A 499 -8.51 10.39 31.85
CA GLN A 499 -8.99 11.76 31.90
C GLN A 499 -10.02 12.03 30.81
N PRO A 500 -10.94 12.99 31.01
CA PRO A 500 -11.79 13.50 29.95
C PRO A 500 -10.99 14.13 28.80
N PHE A 501 -11.55 14.11 27.59
CA PHE A 501 -10.95 14.78 26.45
C PHE A 501 -10.90 16.31 26.66
N PRO A 502 -9.81 16.99 26.26
CA PRO A 502 -9.71 18.44 26.33
C PRO A 502 -10.82 19.17 25.55
N LEU A 503 -11.13 20.38 25.99
CA LEU A 503 -12.03 21.29 25.26
C LEU A 503 -11.52 21.50 23.82
N GLY A 504 -12.44 21.46 22.86
CA GLY A 504 -12.16 21.58 21.44
C GLY A 504 -11.79 20.26 20.76
N THR A 505 -11.58 19.17 21.50
CA THR A 505 -11.30 17.86 20.87
C THR A 505 -12.45 17.47 19.95
N LEU A 506 -12.13 17.11 18.71
CA LEU A 506 -13.10 16.64 17.72
C LEU A 506 -13.12 15.11 17.75
N LEU A 507 -14.16 14.53 18.34
CA LEU A 507 -14.36 13.09 18.33
C LEU A 507 -15.06 12.69 17.02
N ALA A 508 -14.47 11.74 16.30
CA ALA A 508 -15.00 11.22 15.04
C ALA A 508 -15.18 9.70 15.17
N PRO A 509 -16.41 9.16 15.16
CA PRO A 509 -16.62 7.72 15.22
C PRO A 509 -16.03 7.02 13.98
N ALA A 510 -15.05 6.14 14.17
CA ALA A 510 -14.49 5.26 13.13
C ALA A 510 -15.30 3.96 12.99
N PHE A 511 -16.54 3.95 13.47
CA PHE A 511 -17.52 2.88 13.34
C PHE A 511 -18.87 3.49 13.01
N ASN A 512 -19.81 2.67 12.51
CA ASN A 512 -21.10 3.17 12.06
C ASN A 512 -21.94 3.68 13.24
N LEU A 513 -21.95 5.01 13.42
CA LEU A 513 -22.90 5.71 14.27
C LEU A 513 -23.93 6.44 13.41
N PRO A 514 -25.17 5.95 13.32
CA PRO A 514 -26.12 6.47 12.36
C PRO A 514 -26.63 7.88 12.70
N VAL A 515 -26.37 8.41 13.90
CA VAL A 515 -26.91 9.70 14.39
C VAL A 515 -25.90 10.83 14.40
N VAL A 516 -24.60 10.55 14.23
CA VAL A 516 -23.55 11.54 14.40
C VAL A 516 -22.27 11.13 13.66
N ASP A 517 -21.67 12.10 12.98
CA ASP A 517 -20.37 11.95 12.31
C ASP A 517 -19.25 12.61 13.11
N TYR A 518 -19.55 13.69 13.84
CA TYR A 518 -18.59 14.36 14.72
C TYR A 518 -19.23 14.84 16.03
N VAL A 519 -18.46 14.79 17.11
CA VAL A 519 -18.83 15.37 18.41
C VAL A 519 -17.68 16.22 18.92
N THR A 520 -17.98 17.41 19.42
CA THR A 520 -16.97 18.23 20.10
C THR A 520 -17.59 18.95 21.29
N PHE A 521 -16.83 19.12 22.36
CA PHE A 521 -17.17 20.05 23.43
C PHE A 521 -16.36 21.32 23.22
N ALA A 522 -17.01 22.40 22.79
CA ALA A 522 -16.33 23.58 22.27
C ALA A 522 -16.84 24.88 22.89
N PRO A 523 -15.97 25.91 22.99
CA PRO A 523 -16.41 27.26 23.30
C PRO A 523 -17.26 27.78 22.14
N CYS A 524 -18.54 28.03 22.40
CA CYS A 524 -19.47 28.58 21.44
C CYS A 524 -19.70 30.06 21.76
N GLY A 525 -19.28 30.93 20.83
CA GLY A 525 -19.37 32.38 20.94
C GLY A 525 -20.08 33.00 19.74
N ASP A 526 -20.47 34.27 19.87
CA ASP A 526 -20.90 35.09 18.73
C ASP A 526 -19.68 35.37 17.83
N PRO A 527 -19.77 35.19 16.50
CA PRO A 527 -18.69 35.52 15.57
C PRO A 527 -18.15 36.95 15.72
N GLN A 528 -18.97 37.89 16.20
CA GLN A 528 -18.59 39.28 16.43
C GLN A 528 -18.04 39.56 17.84
N GLY A 529 -17.89 38.53 18.69
CA GLY A 529 -17.34 38.65 20.04
C GLY A 529 -18.24 39.39 21.04
N ARG A 530 -19.51 39.62 20.70
CA ARG A 530 -20.44 40.47 21.48
C ARG A 530 -21.15 39.76 22.64
N ARG A 531 -21.00 38.44 22.77
CA ARG A 531 -21.64 37.61 23.81
C ARG A 531 -20.60 36.79 24.56
N ALA A 532 -20.89 36.52 25.84
CA ALA A 532 -20.11 35.60 26.65
C ALA A 532 -20.04 34.23 25.97
N VAL A 533 -18.83 33.67 25.93
CA VAL A 533 -18.57 32.33 25.39
C VAL A 533 -19.17 31.29 26.32
N THR A 534 -20.00 30.40 25.78
CA THR A 534 -20.57 29.27 26.52
C THR A 534 -19.99 27.97 26.02
N HIS A 535 -19.59 27.07 26.91
CA HIS A 535 -19.08 25.75 26.51
C HIS A 535 -20.23 24.77 26.31
N GLU A 536 -20.36 24.26 25.08
CA GLU A 536 -21.47 23.42 24.65
C GLU A 536 -20.96 22.15 23.97
N LEU A 537 -21.70 21.05 24.15
CA LEU A 537 -21.49 19.78 23.46
C LEU A 537 -22.23 19.81 22.13
N VAL A 538 -21.48 19.73 21.04
CA VAL A 538 -21.99 19.91 19.67
C VAL A 538 -21.90 18.58 18.94
N PHE A 539 -23.06 18.06 18.56
CA PHE A 539 -23.21 16.90 17.67
C PHE A 539 -23.38 17.40 16.24
N ILE A 540 -22.63 16.83 15.31
CA ILE A 540 -22.65 17.20 13.89
C ILE A 540 -22.95 15.94 13.07
N GLN A 541 -23.99 16.01 12.26
CA GLN A 541 -24.32 14.99 11.28
C GLN A 541 -24.32 15.60 9.87
N VAL A 542 -23.65 14.94 8.94
CA VAL A 542 -23.56 15.30 7.53
C VAL A 542 -24.29 14.24 6.71
N SER A 543 -25.22 14.67 5.86
CA SER A 543 -26.02 13.73 5.08
C SER A 543 -26.36 14.30 3.70
N ALA A 544 -26.39 13.43 2.68
CA ALA A 544 -26.95 13.77 1.38
C ALA A 544 -28.48 13.96 1.44
N GLY A 545 -29.15 13.23 2.34
CA GLY A 545 -30.60 13.18 2.46
C GLY A 545 -31.21 14.35 3.23
N SER A 546 -32.53 14.45 3.18
CA SER A 546 -33.26 15.42 4.00
C SER A 546 -33.29 14.97 5.46
N TYR A 547 -33.32 15.92 6.40
CA TYR A 547 -33.55 15.58 7.80
C TYR A 547 -34.91 14.91 7.99
N ALA A 548 -35.91 15.13 7.14
CA ALA A 548 -37.23 14.50 7.28
C ALA A 548 -37.17 12.98 7.01
N ASP A 549 -36.42 12.58 5.99
CA ASP A 549 -36.35 11.19 5.51
C ASP A 549 -35.24 10.37 6.20
N HIS A 550 -34.39 11.03 6.99
CA HIS A 550 -33.28 10.36 7.67
C HIS A 550 -33.76 9.29 8.68
N HIS A 551 -33.25 8.06 8.58
CA HIS A 551 -33.68 6.95 9.45
C HIS A 551 -33.46 7.19 10.95
N THR A 552 -32.44 7.99 11.30
CA THR A 552 -32.16 8.43 12.66
C THR A 552 -32.32 9.93 12.85
N LYS A 553 -32.60 10.33 14.09
CA LYS A 553 -33.06 11.67 14.48
C LYS A 553 -32.60 11.99 15.91
N LEU A 554 -32.74 13.24 16.34
CA LEU A 554 -32.44 13.73 17.69
C LEU A 554 -32.86 12.78 18.85
N PRO A 555 -34.05 12.15 18.88
CA PRO A 555 -34.41 11.21 19.94
C PRO A 555 -33.48 10.00 20.10
N HIS A 556 -32.74 9.64 19.05
CA HIS A 556 -31.80 8.52 19.06
C HIS A 556 -30.53 8.83 19.86
N LEU A 557 -30.24 10.10 20.17
CA LEU A 557 -29.18 10.46 21.12
C LEU A 557 -29.46 9.92 22.53
N TYR A 558 -30.74 9.75 22.86
CA TYR A 558 -31.21 9.23 24.16
C TYR A 558 -31.45 7.72 24.16
N GLN A 559 -31.28 7.07 23.02
CA GLN A 559 -31.37 5.61 22.96
C GLN A 559 -30.04 5.03 23.45
N GLN A 560 -30.15 3.92 24.18
CA GLN A 560 -29.02 3.06 24.50
C GLN A 560 -29.02 1.92 23.47
N PRO A 561 -28.04 1.90 22.54
CA PRO A 561 -27.89 0.77 21.65
C PRO A 561 -27.57 -0.53 22.43
N PRO A 562 -27.93 -1.72 21.91
CA PRO A 562 -27.75 -2.99 22.62
C PRO A 562 -26.30 -3.31 23.03
N SER A 563 -25.32 -2.79 22.31
CA SER A 563 -23.88 -2.98 22.58
C SER A 563 -23.26 -1.88 23.44
N TRP A 564 -24.06 -0.93 23.91
CA TRP A 564 -23.57 0.24 24.65
C TRP A 564 -23.84 0.13 26.14
N GLY A 565 -22.87 0.54 26.94
CA GLY A 565 -23.02 0.64 28.40
C GLY A 565 -23.94 1.80 28.83
N ASP A 566 -24.20 2.78 27.97
CA ASP A 566 -25.01 3.96 28.25
C ASP A 566 -25.68 4.51 26.97
N THR A 567 -26.54 5.52 27.10
CA THR A 567 -27.08 6.27 25.96
C THR A 567 -25.98 7.03 25.23
N LEU A 568 -26.20 7.33 23.94
CA LEU A 568 -25.19 8.00 23.13
C LEU A 568 -24.79 9.36 23.72
N LEU A 569 -25.77 10.18 24.12
CA LEU A 569 -25.51 11.46 24.77
C LEU A 569 -24.66 11.30 26.04
N ARG A 570 -25.02 10.37 26.92
CA ARG A 570 -24.32 10.17 28.20
C ARG A 570 -22.88 9.69 28.01
N SER A 571 -22.64 8.83 27.01
CA SER A 571 -21.28 8.40 26.66
C SER A 571 -20.40 9.58 26.28
N PHE A 572 -20.90 10.50 25.44
CA PHE A 572 -20.15 11.70 25.06
C PHE A 572 -20.04 12.74 26.18
N GLU A 573 -21.07 12.91 27.00
CA GLU A 573 -20.98 13.74 28.22
C GLU A 573 -19.86 13.22 29.14
N ARG A 574 -19.80 11.90 29.37
CA ARG A 574 -18.73 11.27 30.16
C ARG A 574 -17.36 11.45 29.51
N ALA A 575 -17.25 11.28 28.19
CA ALA A 575 -16.01 11.46 27.43
C ALA A 575 -15.41 12.86 27.63
N PHE A 576 -16.24 13.87 27.84
CA PHE A 576 -15.84 15.27 28.09
C PHE A 576 -15.97 15.72 29.55
N GLY A 577 -16.26 14.81 30.49
CA GLY A 577 -16.36 15.13 31.91
C GLY A 577 -17.55 16.04 32.27
N ILE A 578 -18.60 16.02 31.45
CA ILE A 578 -19.81 16.82 31.65
C ILE A 578 -20.73 16.08 32.62
N ALA A 579 -21.09 16.75 33.71
CA ALA A 579 -22.01 16.18 34.69
C ALA A 579 -23.41 15.95 34.07
N PRO A 580 -24.03 14.78 34.31
CA PRO A 580 -25.38 14.51 33.85
C PRO A 580 -26.39 15.57 34.31
N ALA A 581 -27.21 16.08 33.40
CA ALA A 581 -28.38 16.87 33.82
C ALA A 581 -29.27 16.03 34.75
N ALA A 582 -29.61 16.59 35.92
CA ALA A 582 -30.37 15.92 36.99
C ALA A 582 -31.89 15.83 36.72
N VAL A 583 -32.39 16.46 35.65
CA VAL A 583 -33.82 16.52 35.32
C VAL A 583 -34.16 15.37 34.36
N PRO A 584 -35.34 14.71 34.49
CA PRO A 584 -35.82 13.75 33.50
C PRO A 584 -35.83 14.43 32.12
N ILE A 585 -35.01 13.91 31.19
CA ILE A 585 -34.92 14.49 29.86
C ILE A 585 -36.18 14.10 29.11
N ASP A 586 -37.05 15.07 28.86
CA ASP A 586 -38.04 14.96 27.80
C ASP A 586 -37.27 14.64 26.51
N ARG A 587 -37.49 13.44 25.94
CA ARG A 587 -36.80 12.95 24.73
C ARG A 587 -37.05 13.83 23.50
N THR A 588 -37.93 14.82 23.61
CA THR A 588 -38.19 15.83 22.59
C THR A 588 -37.35 17.10 22.74
N GLN A 589 -36.63 17.30 23.84
CA GLN A 589 -35.79 18.48 24.10
C GLN A 589 -34.30 18.14 24.19
N LEU A 590 -33.41 19.05 23.78
CA LEU A 590 -31.97 18.95 24.06
C LEU A 590 -31.63 19.65 25.38
N PRO A 591 -30.67 19.13 26.18
CA PRO A 591 -30.17 19.84 27.34
C PRO A 591 -29.64 21.24 26.98
N PRO A 592 -29.66 22.21 27.91
CA PRO A 592 -29.27 23.61 27.64
C PRO A 592 -27.85 23.80 27.08
N ARG A 593 -26.96 22.82 27.24
CA ARG A 593 -25.56 22.86 26.78
C ARG A 593 -25.29 21.93 25.61
N VAL A 594 -26.33 21.45 24.93
CA VAL A 594 -26.20 20.50 23.82
C VAL A 594 -26.77 21.11 22.55
N ARG A 595 -26.01 21.04 21.45
CA ARG A 595 -26.46 21.43 20.11
C ARG A 595 -26.39 20.25 19.16
N TYR A 596 -27.37 20.21 18.26
CA TYR A 596 -27.40 19.25 17.17
C TYR A 596 -27.41 20.00 15.84
N ILE A 597 -26.35 19.79 15.05
CA ILE A 597 -26.14 20.38 13.74
C ILE A 597 -26.38 19.30 12.69
N TYR A 598 -27.30 19.57 11.77
CA TYR A 598 -27.55 18.72 10.62
C TYR A 598 -27.18 19.47 9.34
N ILE A 599 -26.20 18.94 8.62
CA ILE A 599 -25.63 19.53 7.41
C ILE A 599 -26.10 18.70 6.21
N THR A 600 -26.70 19.36 5.21
CA THR A 600 -27.25 18.65 4.05
C THR A 600 -27.29 19.50 2.78
N VAL A 601 -27.12 18.83 1.63
CA VAL A 601 -27.40 19.39 0.29
C VAL A 601 -28.88 19.38 -0.08
N SER A 602 -29.72 18.61 0.63
CA SER A 602 -31.14 18.48 0.31
C SER A 602 -31.90 19.77 0.58
N SER A 603 -32.60 20.30 -0.42
CA SER A 603 -33.45 21.50 -0.28
C SER A 603 -34.81 21.23 0.35
N VAL A 604 -35.14 19.97 0.64
CA VAL A 604 -36.44 19.53 1.18
C VAL A 604 -36.68 20.17 2.56
N ARG A 605 -37.91 20.64 2.77
CA ARG A 605 -38.36 21.31 4.00
C ARG A 605 -39.20 20.36 4.85
N MET A 606 -39.05 20.45 6.17
CA MET A 606 -39.97 19.74 7.08
C MET A 606 -41.34 20.43 7.09
N GLN A 607 -42.42 19.65 6.97
CA GLN A 607 -43.79 20.18 6.95
C GLN A 607 -44.21 20.75 8.31
N ARG A 608 -45.19 21.67 8.31
CA ARG A 608 -45.66 22.36 9.52
C ARG A 608 -46.30 21.44 10.56
N ASN A 609 -46.89 20.32 10.13
CA ASN A 609 -47.64 19.41 11.00
C ASN A 609 -46.77 18.33 11.67
N THR A 610 -45.47 18.29 11.37
CA THR A 610 -44.53 17.38 12.04
C THR A 610 -44.16 17.99 13.41
N LEU A 611 -44.83 17.52 14.47
CA LEU A 611 -44.66 17.97 15.85
C LEU A 611 -43.18 17.86 16.33
N GLY A 612 -42.72 18.88 17.05
CA GLY A 612 -41.69 18.74 18.10
C GLY A 612 -40.21 18.98 17.75
N SER A 613 -39.74 18.86 16.51
CA SER A 613 -38.29 18.87 16.23
C SER A 613 -37.71 20.18 15.67
N GLY A 614 -38.57 21.11 15.22
CA GLY A 614 -38.14 22.29 14.45
C GLY A 614 -37.19 23.24 15.19
N SER A 615 -37.40 23.47 16.48
CA SER A 615 -36.68 24.51 17.27
C SER A 615 -35.32 24.07 17.81
N LEU A 616 -34.95 22.79 17.74
CA LEU A 616 -33.78 22.25 18.44
C LEU A 616 -32.61 21.88 17.53
N VAL A 617 -32.88 21.58 16.26
CA VAL A 617 -31.84 21.26 15.28
C VAL A 617 -31.42 22.52 14.53
N HIS A 618 -30.11 22.70 14.42
CA HIS A 618 -29.46 23.67 13.54
C HIS A 618 -29.30 23.04 12.16
N LEU A 619 -30.16 23.45 11.22
CA LEU A 619 -30.06 23.01 9.83
C LEU A 619 -29.10 23.91 9.07
N VAL A 620 -28.01 23.34 8.57
CA VAL A 620 -27.01 24.02 7.74
C VAL A 620 -27.22 23.59 6.30
N SER A 621 -27.61 24.53 5.45
CA SER A 621 -27.80 24.30 4.01
C SER A 621 -26.49 24.41 3.25
N GLU A 622 -26.45 23.96 1.99
CA GLU A 622 -25.26 24.11 1.12
C GLU A 622 -24.72 25.56 1.12
N ASN A 623 -25.60 26.56 0.98
CA ASN A 623 -25.22 27.98 1.03
C ASN A 623 -24.69 28.43 2.41
N ASP A 624 -25.13 27.78 3.50
CA ASP A 624 -24.61 28.08 4.84
C ASP A 624 -23.30 27.33 5.13
N VAL A 625 -23.02 26.22 4.43
CA VAL A 625 -21.75 25.51 4.52
C VAL A 625 -20.63 26.30 3.84
N GLU A 626 -20.93 26.96 2.72
CA GLU A 626 -20.00 27.90 2.06
C GLU A 626 -19.40 28.90 3.05
N GLU A 627 -20.20 29.39 4.00
CA GLU A 627 -19.79 30.36 5.02
C GLU A 627 -18.76 29.82 6.02
N MET A 628 -18.58 28.50 6.12
CA MET A 628 -17.57 27.89 7.00
C MET A 628 -16.14 28.18 6.54
N ASP A 629 -15.91 28.23 5.22
CA ASP A 629 -14.63 28.62 4.59
C ASP A 629 -14.88 29.05 3.13
N ARG A 630 -15.29 30.32 2.94
CA ARG A 630 -15.64 30.86 1.61
C ARG A 630 -14.52 30.74 0.59
N ALA A 631 -13.27 30.93 1.01
CA ALA A 631 -12.12 30.86 0.11
C ALA A 631 -11.94 29.43 -0.42
N ARG A 632 -12.05 28.43 0.46
CA ARG A 632 -11.99 27.01 0.06
C ARG A 632 -13.22 26.60 -0.75
N TRP A 633 -14.40 27.10 -0.41
CA TRP A 633 -15.62 26.82 -1.15
C TRP A 633 -15.52 27.36 -2.58
N ALA A 634 -15.06 28.60 -2.75
CA ALA A 634 -14.83 29.19 -4.06
C ALA A 634 -13.83 28.36 -4.89
N ALA A 635 -12.73 27.88 -4.29
CA ALA A 635 -11.78 27.01 -4.98
C ALA A 635 -12.32 25.62 -5.31
N MET A 636 -13.33 25.13 -4.58
CA MET A 636 -14.04 23.88 -4.87
C MET A 636 -15.06 24.04 -6.00
N ALA A 637 -15.74 25.19 -6.06
CA ALA A 637 -16.80 25.46 -7.03
C ALA A 637 -16.29 26.03 -8.37
N GLN A 638 -15.01 26.41 -8.45
CA GLN A 638 -14.27 26.71 -9.67
C GLN A 638 -13.78 25.43 -10.34
#